data_AF-A0A3P7CMY1-F1
#
_entry.id   AF-A0A3P7CMY1-F1
#
_cell.length_a   1.000
_cell.length_b   1.000
_cell.length_c   1.000
_cell.angle_alpha   90.00
_cell.angle_beta   90.00
_cell.angle_gamma   90.00
#
_symmetry.space_group_name_H-M   'P 1'
#
loop_
_entity.id
_entity.type
_entity.pdbx_description
1 polymer ?
#
loop_
_entity_poly.entity_id
_entity_poly.type
_entity_poly.pdbx_seq_one_letter_code
_entity_poly.pdbx_strand_id
1 'polypeptide(L)'
;MPRVLSGAFSIMRKLDSSPRLARLRTELRKRNLDAYFLPMEDSHFNEYLAAADKRIAFISGFSGSAGTAVITMDEAALWTDGRYHDQAAQELDENWTLMREGLPEVPKLTDWLVQTTPPAARIGFDPQQLLFFAVETNVRDLAQAEAVISSGAAPRQLIPVTGANLVDCVWENWEDAANQRPPRPHQPISSVPVTFAGQTWQEKLDNLRTQMARENVGAVVVFALDEIAWLLNLRGDDISHNPVFFAYLVVTRDVLHVFIDAEREAGSVDLAEYFSCDSHKVELHAYGDFFGWMSELKGNRAIAGAGRIWLAPTASYALMDAVPADLRFTEISPLSSAKAVKNEAELAGMRQSNLVDSLALCDFLAWLEDIKNPAQSPADSACDVGAGSSDLDHSVFNPCGVIADPPKVLNEATLANYLDRIRTAAEGCKGLSFSTISAIDENGAIIHYHVGDSPNPRPLTANSMYLVDSGGQYSTGTTDVTRTVHVGTPSAEQREDFTHVLKAHIGLATVLFPDGTAGTALDVVCRSQMWRARRNYLHGTGHGVGAHLCVHEGPIGLSGRRSQVLTRIGIQEPGIKKNMVVTIEPGYYLPGKYGIRLENVNIVVEAPSMSANVAPTSGPVAPTYLAFEPITLVPFQRKLIAHEMLTPAEIEWLDAYHDLVRRELIARIAHDAGDDGLLSPARQRTRDWLLRQTEPLKMSA
;
A
#
# COMPACT_ATOMS: atom_id res chain seq x y z
N MET A 1 4.07 -43.93 -4.81
CA MET A 1 5.12 -43.66 -5.82
C MET A 1 4.65 -42.52 -6.71
N PRO A 2 5.19 -41.31 -6.61
CA PRO A 2 4.91 -40.27 -7.59
C PRO A 2 5.85 -40.43 -8.78
N ARG A 3 5.29 -40.42 -9.99
CA ARG A 3 6.04 -40.41 -11.25
C ARG A 3 6.69 -39.04 -11.43
N VAL A 4 8.01 -39.07 -11.58
CA VAL A 4 8.83 -38.00 -12.14
C VAL A 4 8.31 -37.66 -13.53
N LEU A 5 7.82 -36.44 -13.73
CA LEU A 5 7.63 -35.88 -15.06
C LEU A 5 8.90 -35.10 -15.42
N SER A 6 9.66 -35.71 -16.33
CA SER A 6 10.81 -35.14 -17.02
C SER A 6 10.42 -33.89 -17.79
N GLY A 7 11.30 -32.89 -17.76
CA GLY A 7 11.10 -31.56 -18.33
C GLY A 7 10.74 -31.53 -19.81
N ALA A 8 9.77 -30.68 -20.10
CA ALA A 8 9.72 -29.87 -21.30
C ALA A 8 9.50 -28.44 -20.81
N PHE A 9 10.31 -27.49 -21.31
CA PHE A 9 10.10 -26.06 -21.08
C PHE A 9 8.68 -25.70 -21.51
N SER A 10 7.79 -25.48 -20.56
CA SER A 10 6.52 -24.82 -20.84
C SER A 10 6.85 -23.34 -21.01
N ILE A 11 7.05 -22.91 -22.25
CA ILE A 11 6.88 -21.50 -22.61
C ILE A 11 5.51 -21.14 -22.05
N MET A 12 5.43 -20.25 -21.05
CA MET A 12 4.14 -19.76 -20.58
C MET A 12 3.44 -19.17 -21.79
N ARG A 13 2.38 -19.85 -22.24
CA ARG A 13 1.65 -19.41 -23.42
C ARG A 13 0.88 -18.17 -22.99
N LYS A 14 1.28 -17.03 -23.55
CA LYS A 14 0.55 -15.76 -23.41
C LYS A 14 -0.93 -15.98 -23.70
N LEU A 15 -1.79 -15.29 -22.97
CA LEU A 15 -3.23 -15.30 -23.22
C LEU A 15 -3.47 -14.81 -24.65
N ASP A 16 -4.21 -15.57 -25.47
CA ASP A 16 -4.72 -15.06 -26.75
C ASP A 16 -5.88 -14.10 -26.47
N SER A 17 -5.61 -12.80 -26.55
CA SER A 17 -6.55 -11.71 -26.29
C SER A 17 -7.42 -11.36 -27.50
N SER A 18 -7.15 -11.93 -28.69
CA SER A 18 -7.88 -11.68 -29.93
C SER A 18 -9.41 -11.80 -29.80
N PRO A 19 -9.98 -12.90 -29.24
CA PRO A 19 -11.43 -13.03 -29.09
C PRO A 19 -12.01 -12.03 -28.08
N ARG A 20 -11.26 -11.65 -27.04
CA ARG A 20 -11.68 -10.69 -26.02
C ARG A 20 -11.78 -9.28 -26.63
N LEU A 21 -10.74 -8.86 -27.34
CA LEU A 21 -10.69 -7.59 -28.06
C LEU A 21 -11.76 -7.50 -29.16
N ALA A 22 -12.01 -8.58 -29.91
CA ALA A 22 -13.04 -8.59 -30.95
C ALA A 22 -14.45 -8.36 -30.39
N ARG A 23 -14.78 -8.97 -29.23
CA ARG A 23 -16.06 -8.75 -28.55
C ARG A 23 -16.15 -7.34 -27.98
N LEU A 24 -15.08 -6.82 -27.36
CA LEU A 24 -15.05 -5.45 -26.86
C LEU A 24 -15.28 -4.43 -28.00
N ARG A 25 -14.60 -4.57 -29.13
CA ARG A 25 -14.81 -3.73 -30.32
C ARG A 25 -16.22 -3.84 -30.89
N THR A 26 -16.91 -4.96 -30.69
CA THR A 26 -18.33 -5.08 -31.02
C THR A 26 -19.20 -4.23 -30.09
N GLU A 27 -18.89 -4.19 -28.79
CA GLU A 27 -19.56 -3.30 -27.84
C GLU A 27 -19.29 -1.81 -28.13
N LEU A 28 -18.10 -1.45 -28.63
CA LEU A 28 -17.78 -0.09 -29.08
C LEU A 28 -18.65 0.32 -30.28
N ARG A 29 -18.73 -0.52 -31.31
CA ARG A 29 -19.59 -0.26 -32.50
C ARG A 29 -21.05 -0.08 -32.11
N LYS A 30 -21.59 -0.91 -31.21
CA LYS A 30 -22.98 -0.81 -30.72
C LYS A 30 -23.28 0.56 -30.08
N ARG A 31 -22.27 1.22 -29.51
CA ARG A 31 -22.41 2.50 -28.78
C ARG A 31 -21.84 3.70 -29.54
N ASN A 32 -21.45 3.51 -30.80
CA ASN A 32 -20.82 4.54 -31.63
C ASN A 32 -19.60 5.17 -30.92
N LEU A 33 -18.68 4.31 -30.47
CA LEU A 33 -17.41 4.67 -29.85
C LEU A 33 -16.25 4.21 -30.76
N ASP A 34 -15.19 5.00 -30.79
CA ASP A 34 -13.98 4.74 -31.59
C ASP A 34 -12.84 4.18 -30.72
N ALA A 35 -12.90 4.42 -29.41
CA ALA A 35 -11.96 3.89 -28.44
C ALA A 35 -12.60 3.72 -27.06
N TYR A 36 -11.94 2.96 -26.19
CA TYR A 36 -12.31 2.77 -24.79
C TYR A 36 -11.10 2.95 -23.89
N PHE A 37 -11.24 3.86 -22.92
CA PHE A 37 -10.29 4.12 -21.85
C PHE A 37 -10.65 3.23 -20.66
N LEU A 38 -9.71 2.38 -20.23
CA LEU A 38 -9.90 1.43 -19.15
C LEU A 38 -8.76 1.56 -18.11
N PRO A 39 -9.00 2.21 -16.96
CA PRO A 39 -8.04 2.24 -15.86
C PRO A 39 -8.07 0.94 -15.05
N MET A 40 -6.99 0.65 -14.32
CA MET A 40 -6.94 -0.41 -13.32
C MET A 40 -7.45 0.08 -11.96
N GLU A 41 -8.73 0.41 -11.88
CA GLU A 41 -9.37 1.00 -10.70
C GLU A 41 -10.71 0.29 -10.43
N ASP A 42 -11.22 0.34 -9.21
CA ASP A 42 -12.63 0.02 -8.92
C ASP A 42 -13.45 1.29 -8.66
N SER A 43 -14.71 1.15 -8.25
CA SER A 43 -15.60 2.29 -7.98
C SER A 43 -15.34 2.98 -6.63
N HIS A 44 -14.34 2.53 -5.90
CA HIS A 44 -13.94 3.03 -4.58
C HIS A 44 -12.47 3.50 -4.55
N PHE A 45 -11.72 3.31 -5.64
CA PHE A 45 -10.30 3.63 -5.79
C PHE A 45 -9.43 2.92 -4.75
N ASN A 46 -9.73 1.64 -4.52
CA ASN A 46 -8.89 0.78 -3.69
C ASN A 46 -7.56 0.49 -4.38
N GLU A 47 -6.47 0.49 -3.61
CA GLU A 47 -5.15 0.12 -4.12
C GLU A 47 -5.09 -1.34 -4.61
N TYR A 48 -5.71 -2.25 -3.85
CA TYR A 48 -5.87 -3.65 -4.24
C TYR A 48 -7.27 -3.86 -4.81
N LEU A 49 -7.35 -4.54 -5.96
CA LEU A 49 -8.62 -4.84 -6.61
C LEU A 49 -9.14 -6.23 -6.23
N ALA A 50 -10.43 -6.30 -5.93
CA ALA A 50 -11.16 -7.56 -5.91
C ALA A 50 -11.11 -8.23 -7.29
N ALA A 51 -11.14 -9.56 -7.33
CA ALA A 51 -11.05 -10.32 -8.57
C ALA A 51 -12.11 -9.91 -9.62
N ALA A 52 -13.30 -9.50 -9.17
CA ALA A 52 -14.41 -9.05 -10.02
C ALA A 52 -14.16 -7.71 -10.75
N ASP A 53 -13.14 -6.95 -10.31
CA ASP A 53 -12.75 -5.65 -10.84
C ASP A 53 -11.39 -5.69 -11.59
N LYS A 54 -10.72 -6.87 -11.69
CA LYS A 54 -9.48 -7.09 -12.45
C LYS A 54 -9.71 -7.14 -13.97
N ARG A 55 -10.35 -6.09 -14.52
CA ARG A 55 -10.79 -5.98 -15.91
C ARG A 55 -9.64 -5.95 -16.92
N ILE A 56 -8.52 -5.30 -16.59
CA ILE A 56 -7.33 -5.31 -17.45
C ILE A 56 -6.75 -6.72 -17.55
N ALA A 57 -6.58 -7.41 -16.41
CA ALA A 57 -6.10 -8.80 -16.42
C ALA A 57 -7.01 -9.73 -17.24
N PHE A 58 -8.34 -9.54 -17.15
CA PHE A 58 -9.25 -10.25 -18.03
C PHE A 58 -9.04 -9.86 -19.50
N ILE A 59 -9.02 -8.59 -19.89
CA ILE A 59 -8.99 -8.26 -21.33
C ILE A 59 -7.63 -8.54 -21.99
N SER A 60 -6.52 -8.40 -21.26
CA SER A 60 -5.15 -8.45 -21.81
C SER A 60 -4.27 -9.60 -21.32
N GLY A 61 -4.60 -10.21 -20.18
CA GLY A 61 -3.74 -11.18 -19.50
C GLY A 61 -2.69 -10.55 -18.58
N PHE A 62 -2.53 -9.22 -18.59
CA PHE A 62 -1.59 -8.52 -17.72
C PHE A 62 -2.09 -8.48 -16.27
N SER A 63 -1.32 -9.04 -15.34
CA SER A 63 -1.71 -9.29 -13.95
C SER A 63 -1.09 -8.34 -12.93
N GLY A 64 -0.22 -7.42 -13.37
CA GLY A 64 0.38 -6.39 -12.51
C GLY A 64 -0.67 -5.47 -11.86
N SER A 65 -0.26 -4.72 -10.83
CA SER A 65 -1.19 -3.94 -9.99
C SER A 65 -1.42 -2.50 -10.44
N ALA A 66 -0.71 -2.03 -11.47
CA ALA A 66 -0.87 -0.68 -12.00
C ALA A 66 -0.86 -0.68 -13.53
N GLY A 67 -1.79 0.06 -14.12
CA GLY A 67 -1.77 0.33 -15.54
C GLY A 67 -3.05 0.98 -16.05
N THR A 68 -2.97 1.52 -17.27
CA THR A 68 -4.11 2.07 -17.99
C THR A 68 -4.10 1.52 -19.41
N ALA A 69 -5.20 0.88 -19.79
CA ALA A 69 -5.41 0.35 -21.13
C ALA A 69 -6.23 1.31 -21.98
N VAL A 70 -5.87 1.42 -23.27
CA VAL A 70 -6.70 2.07 -24.29
C VAL A 70 -6.87 1.12 -25.45
N ILE A 71 -8.13 0.83 -25.80
CA ILE A 71 -8.49 -0.06 -26.89
C ILE A 71 -9.21 0.76 -27.95
N THR A 72 -8.64 0.87 -29.15
CA THR A 72 -9.29 1.48 -30.31
C THR A 72 -9.98 0.42 -31.17
N MET A 73 -10.60 0.85 -32.27
CA MET A 73 -11.18 -0.06 -33.26
C MET A 73 -10.17 -1.06 -33.84
N ASP A 74 -8.89 -0.69 -33.89
CA ASP A 74 -7.85 -1.46 -34.60
C ASP A 74 -6.61 -1.77 -33.73
N GLU A 75 -6.33 -0.95 -32.71
CA GLU A 75 -5.16 -1.09 -31.83
C GLU A 75 -5.56 -1.31 -30.36
N ALA A 76 -4.62 -1.80 -29.55
CA ALA A 76 -4.72 -1.87 -28.10
C ALA A 76 -3.35 -1.54 -27.47
N ALA A 77 -3.34 -0.67 -26.47
CA ALA A 77 -2.13 -0.26 -25.78
C ALA A 77 -2.33 -0.26 -24.27
N LEU A 78 -1.27 -0.60 -23.53
CA LEU A 78 -1.25 -0.60 -22.07
C LEU A 78 -0.08 0.24 -21.57
N TRP A 79 -0.37 1.33 -20.85
CA TRP A 79 0.61 2.07 -20.07
C TRP A 79 0.76 1.43 -18.70
N THR A 80 1.99 1.13 -18.32
CA THR A 80 2.34 0.74 -16.95
C THR A 80 3.73 1.28 -16.63
N ASP A 81 4.00 1.48 -15.35
CA ASP A 81 5.26 2.06 -14.90
C ASP A 81 6.39 1.03 -14.81
N GLY A 82 7.59 1.52 -14.50
CA GLY A 82 8.84 0.76 -14.44
C GLY A 82 8.79 -0.54 -13.61
N ARG A 83 7.87 -0.65 -12.64
CA ARG A 83 7.68 -1.87 -11.83
C ARG A 83 7.24 -3.06 -12.67
N TYR A 84 6.45 -2.83 -13.72
CA TYR A 84 5.73 -3.87 -14.45
C TYR A 84 6.16 -4.01 -15.91
N HIS A 85 7.15 -3.23 -16.34
CA HIS A 85 7.71 -3.24 -17.69
C HIS A 85 8.08 -4.64 -18.22
N ASP A 86 8.75 -5.45 -17.41
CA ASP A 86 9.21 -6.78 -17.84
C ASP A 86 8.10 -7.84 -17.71
N GLN A 87 7.28 -7.75 -16.65
CA GLN A 87 6.09 -8.59 -16.50
C GLN A 87 5.12 -8.39 -17.67
N ALA A 88 4.77 -7.14 -17.99
CA ALA A 88 3.87 -6.83 -19.09
C ALA A 88 4.41 -7.34 -20.44
N ALA A 89 5.72 -7.28 -20.68
CA ALA A 89 6.33 -7.81 -21.89
C ALA A 89 6.21 -9.35 -22.00
N GLN A 90 6.17 -10.04 -20.86
CA GLN A 90 6.02 -11.50 -20.77
C GLN A 90 4.55 -11.96 -20.81
N GLU A 91 3.61 -11.15 -20.31
CA GLU A 91 2.20 -11.53 -20.21
C GLU A 91 1.35 -11.09 -21.41
N LEU A 92 1.62 -9.90 -21.98
CA LEU A 92 0.86 -9.36 -23.10
C LEU A 92 1.19 -10.08 -24.41
N ASP A 93 0.17 -10.54 -25.14
CA ASP A 93 0.31 -11.09 -26.50
C ASP A 93 0.63 -10.02 -27.56
N GLU A 94 0.76 -10.43 -28.81
CA GLU A 94 1.08 -9.57 -29.95
C GLU A 94 -0.02 -8.55 -30.31
N ASN A 95 -1.21 -8.65 -29.72
CA ASN A 95 -2.30 -7.69 -29.97
C ASN A 95 -2.11 -6.37 -29.19
N TRP A 96 -1.22 -6.35 -28.20
CA TRP A 96 -1.02 -5.20 -27.31
C TRP A 96 0.32 -4.49 -27.56
N THR A 97 0.26 -3.17 -27.57
CA THR A 97 1.45 -2.32 -27.48
C THR A 97 1.73 -1.97 -26.03
N LEU A 98 2.86 -2.44 -25.49
CA LEU A 98 3.32 -2.06 -24.17
C LEU A 98 3.92 -0.65 -24.21
N MET A 99 3.31 0.26 -23.46
CA MET A 99 3.76 1.64 -23.27
C MET A 99 4.50 1.75 -21.92
N ARG A 100 5.83 1.79 -21.98
CA ARG A 100 6.72 1.80 -20.82
C ARG A 100 6.78 3.18 -20.15
N GLU A 101 5.81 3.49 -19.31
CA GLU A 101 5.61 4.81 -18.74
C GLU A 101 6.86 5.31 -17.98
N GLY A 102 7.18 6.60 -18.18
CA GLY A 102 8.34 7.25 -17.56
C GLY A 102 9.60 7.23 -18.44
N LEU A 103 9.61 6.48 -19.54
CA LEU A 103 10.66 6.60 -20.55
C LEU A 103 10.40 7.79 -21.48
N PRO A 104 11.41 8.63 -21.82
CA PRO A 104 11.22 9.86 -22.60
C PRO A 104 10.59 9.65 -23.98
N GLU A 105 10.77 8.48 -24.58
CA GLU A 105 10.27 8.13 -25.91
C GLU A 105 8.80 7.70 -25.92
N VAL A 106 8.22 7.36 -24.76
CA VAL A 106 6.85 6.87 -24.68
C VAL A 106 5.88 8.06 -24.73
N PRO A 107 4.95 8.11 -25.72
CA PRO A 107 4.01 9.21 -25.82
C PRO A 107 3.07 9.22 -24.61
N LYS A 108 2.57 10.41 -24.27
CA LYS A 108 1.43 10.48 -23.35
C LYS A 108 0.24 9.77 -23.97
N LEU A 109 -0.62 9.24 -23.12
CA LEU A 109 -1.85 8.56 -23.53
C LEU A 109 -2.69 9.43 -24.49
N THR A 110 -2.85 10.72 -24.19
CA THR A 110 -3.63 11.67 -25.02
C THR A 110 -2.96 11.94 -26.37
N ASP A 111 -1.63 12.02 -26.41
CA ASP A 111 -0.88 12.19 -27.67
C ASP A 111 -1.07 10.96 -28.57
N TRP A 112 -1.00 9.76 -27.98
CA TRP A 112 -1.22 8.50 -28.69
C TRP A 112 -2.67 8.39 -29.21
N LEU A 113 -3.67 8.78 -28.41
CA LEU A 113 -5.06 8.84 -28.86
C LEU A 113 -5.24 9.73 -30.09
N VAL A 114 -4.59 10.90 -30.11
CA VAL A 114 -4.68 11.82 -31.26
C VAL A 114 -4.02 11.23 -32.51
N GLN A 115 -2.99 10.40 -32.35
CA GLN A 115 -2.29 9.75 -33.46
C GLN A 115 -3.04 8.52 -34.01
N THR A 116 -3.77 7.79 -33.17
CA THR A 116 -4.33 6.46 -33.51
C THR A 116 -5.84 6.45 -33.76
N THR A 117 -6.55 7.54 -33.41
CA THR A 117 -8.01 7.63 -33.64
C THR A 117 -8.34 8.71 -34.68
N PRO A 118 -9.46 8.63 -35.40
CA PRO A 118 -9.86 9.70 -36.33
C PRO A 118 -10.18 11.01 -35.59
N PRO A 119 -10.17 12.16 -36.29
CA PRO A 119 -10.74 13.39 -35.74
C PRO A 119 -12.19 13.18 -35.32
N ALA A 120 -12.65 13.95 -34.32
CA ALA A 120 -13.98 13.81 -33.70
C ALA A 120 -14.26 12.44 -33.03
N ALA A 121 -13.23 11.61 -32.83
CA ALA A 121 -13.39 10.30 -32.20
C ALA A 121 -14.05 10.39 -30.83
N ARG A 122 -14.94 9.43 -30.57
CA ARG A 122 -15.70 9.26 -29.33
C ARG A 122 -15.02 8.19 -28.49
N ILE A 123 -14.34 8.63 -27.44
CA ILE A 123 -13.53 7.79 -26.55
C ILE A 123 -14.39 7.49 -25.32
N GLY A 124 -14.90 6.28 -25.22
CA GLY A 124 -15.71 5.84 -24.08
C GLY A 124 -14.87 5.62 -22.82
N PHE A 125 -15.47 5.83 -21.65
CA PHE A 125 -14.90 5.42 -20.36
C PHE A 125 -16.01 5.03 -19.39
N ASP A 126 -15.70 4.21 -18.38
CA ASP A 126 -16.60 3.95 -17.26
C ASP A 126 -16.54 5.12 -16.25
N PRO A 127 -17.64 5.87 -16.04
CA PRO A 127 -17.63 7.03 -15.16
C PRO A 127 -17.46 6.68 -13.68
N GLN A 128 -17.63 5.41 -13.28
CA GLN A 128 -17.42 4.99 -11.90
C GLN A 128 -15.94 4.70 -11.59
N GLN A 129 -15.13 4.34 -12.59
CA GLN A 129 -13.72 3.96 -12.42
C GLN A 129 -12.71 5.07 -12.75
N LEU A 130 -13.17 6.23 -13.23
CA LEU A 130 -12.31 7.38 -13.47
C LEU A 130 -12.60 8.52 -12.51
N LEU A 131 -11.53 9.06 -11.92
CA LEU A 131 -11.57 10.27 -11.10
C LEU A 131 -12.06 11.46 -11.94
N PHE A 132 -12.93 12.30 -11.36
CA PHE A 132 -13.45 13.48 -12.07
C PHE A 132 -12.32 14.41 -12.54
N PHE A 133 -11.35 14.71 -11.68
CA PHE A 133 -10.22 15.57 -12.04
C PHE A 133 -9.31 14.94 -13.13
N ALA A 134 -9.20 13.62 -13.15
CA ALA A 134 -8.40 12.92 -14.17
C ALA A 134 -9.07 13.06 -15.54
N VAL A 135 -10.41 12.99 -15.62
CA VAL A 135 -11.16 13.30 -16.84
C VAL A 135 -10.93 14.74 -17.27
N GLU A 136 -11.01 15.72 -16.36
CA GLU A 136 -10.73 17.14 -16.70
C GLU A 136 -9.29 17.34 -17.21
N THR A 137 -8.33 16.66 -16.60
CA THR A 137 -6.92 16.70 -17.03
C THR A 137 -6.77 16.10 -18.42
N ASN A 138 -7.35 14.92 -18.67
CA ASN A 138 -7.32 14.27 -19.98
C ASN A 138 -7.99 15.10 -21.07
N VAL A 139 -9.08 15.84 -20.77
CA VAL A 139 -9.69 16.79 -21.72
C VAL A 139 -8.73 17.92 -22.08
N ARG A 140 -8.02 18.49 -21.10
CA ARG A 140 -7.03 19.55 -21.34
C ARG A 140 -5.84 19.03 -22.16
N ASP A 141 -5.33 17.86 -21.78
CA ASP A 141 -4.18 17.23 -22.44
C ASP A 141 -4.52 16.79 -23.87
N LEU A 142 -5.75 16.30 -24.12
CA LEU A 142 -6.26 16.06 -25.48
C LEU A 142 -6.32 17.35 -26.31
N ALA A 143 -6.88 18.43 -25.75
CA ALA A 143 -6.95 19.71 -26.47
C ALA A 143 -5.55 20.25 -26.82
N GLN A 144 -4.57 20.06 -25.93
CA GLN A 144 -3.17 20.43 -26.18
C GLN A 144 -2.56 19.58 -27.30
N ALA A 145 -2.75 18.25 -27.25
CA ALA A 145 -2.27 17.32 -28.29
C ALA A 145 -2.88 17.63 -29.66
N GLU A 146 -4.17 17.97 -29.72
CA GLU A 146 -4.86 18.33 -30.95
C GLU A 146 -4.35 19.64 -31.56
N ALA A 147 -4.01 20.63 -30.73
CA ALA A 147 -3.48 21.91 -31.20
C ALA A 147 -2.16 21.76 -31.97
N VAL A 148 -1.34 20.75 -31.62
CA VAL A 148 -0.06 20.47 -32.29
C VAL A 148 -0.26 19.95 -33.72
N ILE A 149 -1.33 19.19 -33.97
CA ILE A 149 -1.54 18.49 -35.24
C ILE A 149 -2.43 19.29 -36.22
N SER A 150 -3.01 20.42 -35.78
CA SER A 150 -3.60 21.50 -36.59
C SER A 150 -4.34 21.05 -37.87
N SER A 151 -5.60 20.61 -37.73
CA SER A 151 -6.41 20.17 -38.88
C SER A 151 -7.75 20.90 -39.07
N GLY A 152 -8.16 21.79 -38.16
CA GLY A 152 -9.50 22.41 -38.19
C GLY A 152 -10.66 21.40 -38.06
N ALA A 153 -10.35 20.14 -37.75
CA ALA A 153 -11.33 19.09 -37.52
C ALA A 153 -11.95 19.21 -36.12
N ALA A 154 -13.12 18.61 -35.93
CA ALA A 154 -13.78 18.62 -34.63
C ALA A 154 -12.94 17.87 -33.58
N PRO A 155 -12.92 18.35 -32.32
CA PRO A 155 -12.12 17.75 -31.26
C PRO A 155 -12.67 16.39 -30.86
N ARG A 156 -11.79 15.51 -30.41
CA ARG A 156 -12.15 14.23 -29.80
C ARG A 156 -12.87 14.46 -28.48
N GLN A 157 -13.73 13.51 -28.12
CA GLN A 157 -14.62 13.63 -26.98
C GLN A 157 -14.47 12.44 -26.06
N LEU A 158 -14.27 12.69 -24.76
CA LEU A 158 -14.43 11.67 -23.73
C LEU A 158 -15.93 11.50 -23.44
N ILE A 159 -16.44 10.28 -23.61
CA ILE A 159 -17.85 9.95 -23.48
C ILE A 159 -18.05 9.02 -22.26
N PRO A 160 -18.75 9.47 -21.21
CA PRO A 160 -19.11 8.58 -20.11
C PRO A 160 -20.08 7.52 -20.62
N VAL A 161 -19.74 6.24 -20.44
CA VAL A 161 -20.57 5.10 -20.81
C VAL A 161 -21.52 4.78 -19.66
N THR A 162 -22.82 4.84 -19.90
CA THR A 162 -23.84 4.49 -18.90
C THR A 162 -24.15 2.99 -18.91
N GLY A 163 -24.56 2.47 -17.75
CA GLY A 163 -24.85 1.04 -17.57
C GLY A 163 -23.63 0.23 -17.15
N ALA A 164 -23.58 -1.04 -17.56
CA ALA A 164 -22.48 -1.94 -17.24
C ALA A 164 -21.18 -1.53 -17.95
N ASN A 165 -20.04 -1.80 -17.31
CA ASN A 165 -18.73 -1.67 -17.91
C ASN A 165 -18.63 -2.51 -19.19
N LEU A 166 -17.94 -2.02 -20.21
CA LEU A 166 -17.88 -2.72 -21.50
C LEU A 166 -17.07 -4.01 -21.43
N VAL A 167 -16.10 -4.10 -20.51
CA VAL A 167 -15.39 -5.35 -20.24
C VAL A 167 -16.30 -6.35 -19.55
N ASP A 168 -17.15 -5.90 -18.60
CA ASP A 168 -18.12 -6.79 -17.93
C ASP A 168 -19.10 -7.39 -18.94
N CYS A 169 -19.54 -6.62 -19.94
CA CYS A 169 -20.39 -7.10 -21.03
C CYS A 169 -19.73 -8.26 -21.84
N VAL A 170 -18.41 -8.23 -21.97
CA VAL A 170 -17.62 -9.30 -22.62
C VAL A 170 -17.39 -10.47 -21.66
N TRP A 171 -17.18 -10.19 -20.37
CA TRP A 171 -16.79 -11.14 -19.34
C TRP A 171 -17.94 -12.03 -18.86
N GLU A 172 -19.13 -11.45 -18.65
CA GLU A 172 -20.31 -12.17 -18.12
C GLU A 172 -20.79 -13.29 -19.04
N ASN A 173 -20.52 -13.20 -20.34
CA ASN A 173 -20.88 -14.22 -21.34
C ASN A 173 -19.63 -14.94 -21.89
N TRP A 174 -18.56 -15.02 -21.11
CA TRP A 174 -17.36 -15.75 -21.51
C TRP A 174 -17.58 -17.26 -21.40
N GLU A 175 -17.26 -17.98 -22.48
CA GLU A 175 -17.62 -19.41 -22.64
C GLU A 175 -16.83 -20.33 -21.72
N ASP A 176 -15.65 -19.89 -21.26
CA ASP A 176 -14.82 -20.65 -20.35
C ASP A 176 -15.25 -20.42 -18.91
N ALA A 177 -15.83 -21.46 -18.30
CA ALA A 177 -16.28 -21.46 -16.91
C ALA A 177 -15.16 -21.11 -15.91
N ALA A 178 -13.90 -21.45 -16.20
CA ALA A 178 -12.78 -21.09 -15.34
C ALA A 178 -12.41 -19.59 -15.39
N ASN A 179 -12.94 -18.88 -16.40
CA ASN A 179 -12.67 -17.46 -16.65
C ASN A 179 -13.95 -16.60 -16.61
N GLN A 180 -15.03 -17.11 -15.99
CA GLN A 180 -16.22 -16.28 -15.73
C GLN A 180 -15.90 -15.18 -14.72
N ARG A 181 -16.65 -14.07 -14.81
CA ARG A 181 -16.49 -12.97 -13.87
C ARG A 181 -16.86 -13.47 -12.47
N PRO A 182 -15.92 -13.44 -11.51
CA PRO A 182 -16.23 -13.88 -10.16
C PRO A 182 -17.25 -12.92 -9.52
N PRO A 183 -18.09 -13.40 -8.59
CA PRO A 183 -18.96 -12.52 -7.83
C PRO A 183 -18.11 -11.54 -7.01
N ARG A 184 -18.68 -10.38 -6.71
CA ARG A 184 -18.06 -9.44 -5.77
C ARG A 184 -17.94 -10.14 -4.40
N PRO A 185 -16.79 -10.03 -3.72
CA PRO A 185 -16.65 -10.54 -2.36
C PRO A 185 -17.72 -9.94 -1.43
N HIS A 186 -18.23 -10.78 -0.54
CA HIS A 186 -19.25 -10.42 0.45
C HIS A 186 -18.94 -11.08 1.81
N GLN A 187 -17.67 -10.98 2.23
CA GLN A 187 -17.15 -11.62 3.43
C GLN A 187 -17.81 -11.08 4.72
N PRO A 188 -17.76 -11.83 5.84
CA PRO A 188 -18.32 -11.39 7.11
C PRO A 188 -17.77 -10.04 7.58
N ILE A 189 -18.63 -9.21 8.17
CA ILE A 189 -18.25 -7.95 8.78
C ILE A 189 -18.15 -8.13 10.29
N SER A 190 -17.09 -7.59 10.90
CA SER A 190 -16.85 -7.64 12.34
C SER A 190 -16.80 -6.24 12.95
N SER A 191 -17.26 -6.12 14.20
CA SER A 191 -17.18 -4.85 14.95
C SER A 191 -15.81 -4.67 15.60
N VAL A 192 -15.32 -3.44 15.59
CA VAL A 192 -14.11 -3.03 16.30
C VAL A 192 -14.48 -2.57 17.71
N PRO A 193 -13.90 -3.18 18.77
CA PRO A 193 -14.16 -2.76 20.14
C PRO A 193 -13.78 -1.30 20.39
N VAL A 194 -14.62 -0.57 21.14
CA VAL A 194 -14.35 0.82 21.53
C VAL A 194 -13.04 0.96 22.33
N THR A 195 -12.64 -0.09 23.06
CA THR A 195 -11.34 -0.13 23.76
C THR A 195 -10.14 0.00 22.84
N PHE A 196 -10.28 -0.33 21.56
CA PHE A 196 -9.25 -0.08 20.54
C PHE A 196 -9.61 1.15 19.68
N ALA A 197 -10.86 1.27 19.23
CA ALA A 197 -11.27 2.39 18.38
C ALA A 197 -11.18 3.76 19.07
N GLY A 198 -11.16 3.80 20.41
CA GLY A 198 -11.08 5.00 21.26
C GLY A 198 -12.35 5.86 21.29
N GLN A 199 -13.23 5.68 20.30
CA GLN A 199 -14.52 6.36 20.16
C GLN A 199 -15.54 5.39 19.56
N THR A 200 -16.80 5.57 19.93
CA THR A 200 -17.95 4.92 19.29
C THR A 200 -18.17 5.46 17.86
N TRP A 201 -18.91 4.72 17.02
CA TRP A 201 -19.24 5.21 15.68
C TRP A 201 -20.19 6.42 15.74
N GLN A 202 -21.02 6.51 16.77
CA GLN A 202 -21.90 7.63 17.05
C GLN A 202 -21.10 8.91 17.34
N GLU A 203 -20.10 8.85 18.23
CA GLU A 203 -19.24 10.00 18.52
C GLU A 203 -18.47 10.46 17.28
N LYS A 204 -17.99 9.52 16.44
CA LYS A 204 -17.35 9.84 15.16
C LYS A 204 -18.33 10.54 14.21
N LEU A 205 -19.57 10.07 14.13
CA LEU A 205 -20.64 10.68 13.31
C LEU A 205 -21.00 12.09 13.81
N ASP A 206 -21.08 12.30 15.12
CA ASP A 206 -21.33 13.61 15.72
C ASP A 206 -20.19 14.61 15.46
N ASN A 207 -18.94 14.14 15.52
CA ASN A 207 -17.78 14.94 15.15
C ASN A 207 -17.83 15.35 13.67
N LEU A 208 -18.18 14.41 12.78
CA LEU A 208 -18.38 14.69 11.36
C LEU A 208 -19.48 15.73 11.15
N ARG A 209 -20.65 15.57 11.78
CA ARG A 209 -21.77 16.53 11.67
C ARG A 209 -21.42 17.92 12.22
N THR A 210 -20.60 17.98 13.27
CA THR A 210 -20.06 19.24 13.79
C THR A 210 -19.19 19.94 12.73
N GLN A 211 -18.33 19.20 12.04
CA GLN A 211 -17.53 19.75 10.94
C GLN A 211 -18.41 20.16 9.75
N MET A 212 -19.43 19.36 9.42
CA MET A 212 -20.41 19.71 8.38
C MET A 212 -21.11 21.04 8.66
N ALA A 213 -21.48 21.30 9.91
CA ALA A 213 -22.10 22.56 10.31
C ALA A 213 -21.13 23.75 10.17
N ARG A 214 -19.85 23.58 10.51
CA ARG A 214 -18.82 24.61 10.36
C ARG A 214 -18.59 25.01 8.91
N GLU A 215 -18.56 24.03 8.01
CA GLU A 215 -18.35 24.25 6.57
C GLU A 215 -19.66 24.60 5.80
N ASN A 216 -20.78 24.68 6.53
CA ASN A 216 -22.11 24.91 5.97
C ASN A 216 -22.49 23.93 4.84
N VAL A 217 -22.18 22.65 5.04
CA VAL A 217 -22.64 21.56 4.17
C VAL A 217 -23.86 20.86 4.78
N GLY A 218 -24.71 20.33 3.92
CA GLY A 218 -25.90 19.58 4.30
C GLY A 218 -25.70 18.07 4.23
N ALA A 219 -24.77 17.61 3.39
CA ALA A 219 -24.42 16.20 3.27
C ALA A 219 -22.92 15.99 2.97
N VAL A 220 -22.42 14.80 3.31
CA VAL A 220 -21.10 14.27 2.93
C VAL A 220 -21.31 12.92 2.26
N VAL A 221 -20.70 12.70 1.10
CA VAL A 221 -20.72 11.39 0.42
C VAL A 221 -19.38 10.71 0.65
N VAL A 222 -19.42 9.50 1.19
CA VAL A 222 -18.22 8.70 1.52
C VAL A 222 -18.22 7.46 0.64
N PHE A 223 -17.13 7.28 -0.11
CA PHE A 223 -16.94 6.14 -1.01
C PHE A 223 -15.64 5.37 -0.72
N ALA A 224 -14.64 5.98 -0.07
CA ALA A 224 -13.41 5.28 0.28
C ALA A 224 -13.71 4.26 1.39
N LEU A 225 -13.42 2.98 1.14
CA LEU A 225 -13.88 1.89 2.01
C LEU A 225 -13.24 1.94 3.41
N ASP A 226 -12.01 2.45 3.51
CA ASP A 226 -11.30 2.65 4.78
C ASP A 226 -11.93 3.75 5.64
N GLU A 227 -12.42 4.83 5.03
CA GLU A 227 -13.19 5.87 5.74
C GLU A 227 -14.53 5.32 6.27
N ILE A 228 -15.20 4.48 5.48
CA ILE A 228 -16.45 3.83 5.86
C ILE A 228 -16.22 2.86 7.04
N ALA A 229 -15.23 1.98 6.91
CA ALA A 229 -14.83 1.05 7.98
C ALA A 229 -14.45 1.79 9.27
N TRP A 230 -13.69 2.89 9.16
CA TRP A 230 -13.29 3.70 10.31
C TRP A 230 -14.46 4.42 10.98
N LEU A 231 -15.34 5.07 10.22
CA LEU A 231 -16.48 5.80 10.76
C LEU A 231 -17.43 4.86 11.50
N LEU A 232 -17.70 3.68 10.93
CA LEU A 232 -18.67 2.72 11.48
C LEU A 232 -18.11 1.82 12.57
N ASN A 233 -16.80 1.87 12.85
CA ASN A 233 -16.09 0.88 13.68
C ASN A 233 -16.35 -0.57 13.23
N LEU A 234 -16.35 -0.79 11.92
CA LEU A 234 -16.54 -2.11 11.32
C LEU A 234 -15.32 -2.47 10.46
N ARG A 235 -15.06 -3.77 10.28
CA ARG A 235 -14.01 -4.30 9.39
C ARG A 235 -14.57 -5.47 8.58
N GLY A 236 -14.04 -5.65 7.38
CA GLY A 236 -14.37 -6.76 6.49
C GLY A 236 -13.10 -7.37 5.89
N ASP A 237 -13.28 -8.21 4.89
CA ASP A 237 -12.18 -8.81 4.11
C ASP A 237 -12.56 -8.91 2.62
N ASP A 238 -13.32 -7.92 2.13
CA ASP A 238 -13.77 -7.90 0.73
C ASP A 238 -12.63 -7.53 -0.24
N ILE A 239 -11.60 -6.83 0.27
CA ILE A 239 -10.39 -6.45 -0.46
C ILE A 239 -9.20 -7.12 0.22
N SER A 240 -8.45 -7.93 -0.52
CA SER A 240 -7.25 -8.58 0.02
C SER A 240 -6.31 -7.56 0.65
N HIS A 241 -5.77 -7.90 1.81
CA HIS A 241 -4.84 -7.09 2.61
C HIS A 241 -5.44 -5.85 3.30
N ASN A 242 -6.59 -5.36 2.85
CA ASN A 242 -7.26 -4.19 3.42
C ASN A 242 -8.53 -4.64 4.15
N PRO A 243 -8.61 -4.50 5.49
CA PRO A 243 -9.72 -5.02 6.28
C PRO A 243 -11.00 -4.17 6.13
N VAL A 244 -11.53 -4.07 4.91
CA VAL A 244 -12.64 -3.22 4.50
C VAL A 244 -13.72 -4.04 3.82
N PHE A 245 -14.91 -3.44 3.63
CA PHE A 245 -16.07 -4.06 2.99
C PHE A 245 -16.71 -3.10 2.01
N PHE A 246 -17.30 -3.62 0.93
CA PHE A 246 -17.97 -2.80 -0.07
C PHE A 246 -19.21 -2.12 0.52
N ALA A 247 -19.18 -0.78 0.53
CA ALA A 247 -20.29 0.06 0.96
C ALA A 247 -20.13 1.49 0.42
N TYR A 248 -21.22 2.26 0.44
CA TYR A 248 -21.20 3.73 0.33
C TYR A 248 -21.95 4.35 1.50
N LEU A 249 -21.57 5.56 1.91
CA LEU A 249 -22.33 6.33 2.90
C LEU A 249 -22.77 7.67 2.32
N VAL A 250 -23.99 8.07 2.69
CA VAL A 250 -24.42 9.48 2.60
C VAL A 250 -24.78 9.95 3.99
N VAL A 251 -23.95 10.83 4.52
CA VAL A 251 -24.15 11.43 5.85
C VAL A 251 -24.86 12.75 5.68
N THR A 252 -26.12 12.81 6.10
CA THR A 252 -26.85 14.08 6.22
C THR A 252 -26.78 14.60 7.66
N ARG A 253 -27.35 15.79 7.91
CA ARG A 253 -27.44 16.35 9.26
C ARG A 253 -28.20 15.46 10.25
N ASP A 254 -29.19 14.70 9.77
CA ASP A 254 -30.11 13.96 10.63
C ASP A 254 -30.05 12.44 10.42
N VAL A 255 -29.76 11.98 9.19
CA VAL A 255 -29.78 10.56 8.80
C VAL A 255 -28.42 10.13 8.25
N LEU A 256 -27.97 8.95 8.67
CA LEU A 256 -26.87 8.21 8.04
C LEU A 256 -27.47 7.17 7.09
N HIS A 257 -27.26 7.33 5.78
CA HIS A 257 -27.64 6.32 4.79
C HIS A 257 -26.45 5.42 4.52
N VAL A 258 -26.64 4.10 4.67
CA VAL A 258 -25.61 3.08 4.45
C VAL A 258 -26.05 2.19 3.30
N PHE A 259 -25.32 2.23 2.19
CA PHE A 259 -25.56 1.37 1.03
C PHE A 259 -24.62 0.20 1.09
N ILE A 260 -25.14 -0.97 1.44
CA ILE A 260 -24.35 -2.16 1.74
C ILE A 260 -25.15 -3.41 1.42
N ASP A 261 -24.47 -4.49 1.02
CA ASP A 261 -25.12 -5.80 1.06
C ASP A 261 -25.22 -6.26 2.51
N ALA A 262 -26.43 -6.28 3.06
CA ALA A 262 -26.67 -6.62 4.46
C ALA A 262 -26.67 -8.15 4.69
N GLU A 263 -26.93 -8.94 3.65
CA GLU A 263 -26.86 -10.40 3.73
C GLU A 263 -25.40 -10.83 3.51
N ARG A 264 -24.72 -11.14 4.60
CA ARG A 264 -23.31 -11.57 4.60
C ARG A 264 -23.18 -13.03 5.02
N GLU A 265 -22.01 -13.59 4.76
CA GLU A 265 -21.67 -14.95 5.23
C GLU A 265 -21.80 -15.10 6.76
N ALA A 266 -21.92 -16.33 7.24
CA ALA A 266 -22.13 -16.63 8.66
C ALA A 266 -21.02 -16.05 9.56
N GLY A 267 -21.40 -15.48 10.70
CA GLY A 267 -20.48 -14.84 11.64
C GLY A 267 -20.34 -13.32 11.47
N SER A 268 -21.00 -12.74 10.46
CA SER A 268 -21.12 -11.28 10.33
C SER A 268 -21.96 -10.68 11.47
N VAL A 269 -21.66 -9.43 11.84
CA VAL A 269 -22.54 -8.62 12.69
C VAL A 269 -23.92 -8.46 12.04
N ASP A 270 -24.98 -8.50 12.85
CA ASP A 270 -26.31 -8.06 12.40
C ASP A 270 -26.31 -6.53 12.34
N LEU A 271 -26.32 -5.99 11.11
CA LEU A 271 -26.24 -4.54 10.90
C LEU A 271 -27.50 -3.81 11.39
N ALA A 272 -28.66 -4.44 11.32
CA ALA A 272 -29.91 -3.83 11.78
C ALA A 272 -29.90 -3.70 13.31
N GLU A 273 -29.40 -4.73 14.01
CA GLU A 273 -29.19 -4.67 15.46
C GLU A 273 -28.07 -3.70 15.83
N TYR A 274 -26.92 -3.74 15.14
CA TYR A 274 -25.75 -2.91 15.42
C TYR A 274 -26.04 -1.40 15.32
N PHE A 275 -26.87 -1.00 14.34
CA PHE A 275 -27.28 0.38 14.16
C PHE A 275 -28.55 0.76 14.93
N SER A 276 -29.15 -0.18 15.67
CA SER A 276 -30.36 0.09 16.45
C SER A 276 -30.07 1.03 17.61
N CYS A 277 -30.46 2.29 17.48
CA CYS A 277 -30.42 3.27 18.57
C CYS A 277 -31.42 4.40 18.36
N ASP A 278 -31.89 5.00 19.46
CA ASP A 278 -32.85 6.11 19.43
C ASP A 278 -32.21 7.46 19.08
N SER A 279 -30.90 7.59 19.29
CA SER A 279 -30.18 8.86 19.16
C SER A 279 -29.66 9.16 17.75
N HIS A 280 -29.42 8.13 16.94
CA HIS A 280 -28.87 8.27 15.59
C HIS A 280 -29.68 7.47 14.60
N LYS A 281 -30.36 8.17 13.69
CA LYS A 281 -31.14 7.51 12.64
C LYS A 281 -30.21 6.98 11.55
N VAL A 282 -30.23 5.67 11.34
CA VAL A 282 -29.51 4.97 10.26
C VAL A 282 -30.52 4.31 9.34
N GLU A 283 -30.33 4.44 8.02
CA GLU A 283 -31.12 3.76 7.00
C GLU A 283 -30.21 2.87 6.17
N LEU A 284 -30.52 1.56 6.13
CA LEU A 284 -29.82 0.59 5.30
C LEU A 284 -30.47 0.50 3.92
N HIS A 285 -29.64 0.50 2.88
CA HIS A 285 -30.03 0.40 1.47
C HIS A 285 -29.20 -0.70 0.81
N ALA A 286 -29.69 -1.30 -0.28
CA ALA A 286 -28.88 -2.24 -1.03
C ALA A 286 -27.70 -1.51 -1.69
N TYR A 287 -26.53 -2.16 -1.73
CA TYR A 287 -25.31 -1.57 -2.31
C TYR A 287 -25.53 -1.04 -3.74
N GLY A 288 -26.26 -1.79 -4.57
CA GLY A 288 -26.55 -1.42 -5.96
C GLY A 288 -27.46 -0.19 -6.15
N ASP A 289 -28.18 0.23 -5.12
CA ASP A 289 -29.12 1.35 -5.20
C ASP A 289 -28.41 2.71 -5.15
N PHE A 290 -27.14 2.73 -4.72
CA PHE A 290 -26.40 3.97 -4.43
C PHE A 290 -26.37 4.97 -5.61
N PHE A 291 -25.97 4.53 -6.80
CA PHE A 291 -25.90 5.44 -7.97
C PHE A 291 -27.29 5.86 -8.47
N GLY A 292 -28.31 5.01 -8.29
CA GLY A 292 -29.71 5.37 -8.55
C GLY A 292 -30.15 6.50 -7.62
N TRP A 293 -29.91 6.33 -6.33
CA TRP A 293 -30.19 7.33 -5.29
C TRP A 293 -29.46 8.65 -5.53
N MET A 294 -28.16 8.59 -5.86
CA MET A 294 -27.37 9.78 -6.19
C MET A 294 -27.89 10.51 -7.44
N SER A 295 -28.48 9.80 -8.40
CA SER A 295 -29.04 10.41 -9.61
C SER A 295 -30.31 11.21 -9.32
N GLU A 296 -31.08 10.85 -8.28
CA GLU A 296 -32.25 11.62 -7.85
C GLU A 296 -31.86 13.01 -7.33
N LEU A 297 -30.64 13.19 -6.80
CA LEU A 297 -30.10 14.49 -6.38
C LEU A 297 -30.06 15.52 -7.51
N LYS A 298 -29.81 15.08 -8.75
CA LYS A 298 -29.83 15.97 -9.92
C LYS A 298 -31.19 16.64 -10.10
N GLY A 299 -32.27 15.93 -9.76
CA GLY A 299 -33.65 16.39 -9.89
C GLY A 299 -34.26 16.97 -8.62
N ASN A 300 -33.73 16.62 -7.44
CA ASN A 300 -34.30 16.97 -6.14
C ASN A 300 -33.26 17.51 -5.15
N ARG A 301 -33.17 18.85 -5.08
CA ARG A 301 -32.25 19.56 -4.17
C ARG A 301 -32.57 19.40 -2.69
N ALA A 302 -33.76 18.93 -2.32
CA ALA A 302 -34.18 18.82 -0.92
C ALA A 302 -33.35 17.80 -0.13
N ILE A 303 -32.78 16.80 -0.80
CA ILE A 303 -31.98 15.74 -0.17
C ILE A 303 -30.61 16.26 0.31
N ALA A 304 -30.05 17.29 -0.34
CA ALA A 304 -28.86 17.99 0.15
C ALA A 304 -29.15 18.81 1.43
N GLY A 305 -30.42 18.90 1.85
CA GLY A 305 -30.86 19.88 2.82
C GLY A 305 -30.68 21.32 2.31
N ALA A 306 -30.55 22.28 3.22
CA ALA A 306 -30.34 23.68 2.88
C ALA A 306 -28.87 24.04 2.49
N GLY A 307 -27.98 23.06 2.29
CA GLY A 307 -26.53 23.28 2.15
C GLY A 307 -25.90 22.62 0.90
N ARG A 308 -24.58 22.78 0.77
CA ARG A 308 -23.76 22.09 -0.26
C ARG A 308 -23.49 20.62 0.12
N ILE A 309 -23.03 19.83 -0.83
CA ILE A 309 -22.63 18.43 -0.64
C ILE A 309 -21.10 18.34 -0.69
N TRP A 310 -20.50 17.81 0.38
CA TRP A 310 -19.07 17.56 0.44
C TRP A 310 -18.71 16.33 -0.37
N LEU A 311 -17.85 16.52 -1.38
CA LEU A 311 -17.27 15.46 -2.20
C LEU A 311 -15.75 15.51 -2.11
N ALA A 312 -15.11 14.37 -1.84
CA ALA A 312 -13.66 14.32 -1.91
C ALA A 312 -13.18 14.57 -3.35
N PRO A 313 -11.99 15.16 -3.56
CA PRO A 313 -11.45 15.43 -4.89
C PRO A 313 -11.11 14.16 -5.67
N THR A 314 -10.96 13.06 -4.95
CA THR A 314 -10.77 11.70 -5.45
C THR A 314 -12.08 11.01 -5.81
N ALA A 315 -13.23 11.71 -5.83
CA ALA A 315 -14.48 11.11 -6.26
C ALA A 315 -14.47 10.80 -7.76
N SER A 316 -15.17 9.72 -8.13
CA SER A 316 -15.36 9.34 -9.52
C SER A 316 -16.11 10.40 -10.31
N TYR A 317 -15.99 10.36 -11.63
CA TYR A 317 -16.74 11.21 -12.53
C TYR A 317 -18.24 11.05 -12.31
N ALA A 318 -18.74 9.82 -12.13
CA ALA A 318 -20.15 9.53 -11.86
C ALA A 318 -20.66 10.24 -10.60
N LEU A 319 -19.88 10.22 -9.51
CA LEU A 319 -20.22 10.88 -8.25
C LEU A 319 -20.26 12.41 -8.39
N MET A 320 -19.22 13.00 -8.98
CA MET A 320 -19.17 14.44 -9.19
C MET A 320 -20.27 14.91 -10.14
N ASP A 321 -20.51 14.19 -11.22
CA ASP A 321 -21.55 14.50 -12.19
C ASP A 321 -22.96 14.39 -11.58
N ALA A 322 -23.19 13.42 -10.67
CA ALA A 322 -24.45 13.27 -9.92
C ALA A 322 -24.85 14.52 -9.11
N VAL A 323 -23.88 15.35 -8.70
CA VAL A 323 -24.15 16.56 -7.92
C VAL A 323 -24.04 17.81 -8.81
N PRO A 324 -25.05 18.71 -8.86
CA PRO A 324 -24.95 19.97 -9.59
C PRO A 324 -23.74 20.81 -9.14
N ALA A 325 -23.03 21.43 -10.08
CA ALA A 325 -21.77 22.13 -9.82
C ALA A 325 -21.86 23.21 -8.72
N ASP A 326 -22.97 23.94 -8.64
CA ASP A 326 -23.22 24.97 -7.64
C ASP A 326 -23.49 24.41 -6.23
N LEU A 327 -23.80 23.12 -6.11
CA LEU A 327 -24.00 22.42 -4.85
C LEU A 327 -22.76 21.68 -4.38
N ARG A 328 -21.67 21.63 -5.15
CA ARG A 328 -20.45 20.91 -4.77
C ARG A 328 -19.63 21.72 -3.75
N PHE A 329 -19.16 21.03 -2.72
CA PHE A 329 -18.07 21.47 -1.85
C PHE A 329 -16.95 20.44 -1.97
N THR A 330 -15.88 20.80 -2.68
CA THR A 330 -14.78 19.87 -2.98
C THR A 330 -13.58 20.21 -2.12
N GLU A 331 -13.34 19.39 -1.11
CA GLU A 331 -12.21 19.47 -0.18
C GLU A 331 -11.81 18.07 0.25
N ILE A 332 -10.61 17.90 0.82
CA ILE A 332 -10.16 16.62 1.39
C ILE A 332 -11.26 16.08 2.33
N SER A 333 -11.51 14.77 2.27
CA SER A 333 -12.52 14.15 3.13
C SER A 333 -12.25 14.48 4.61
N PRO A 334 -13.28 14.92 5.36
CA PRO A 334 -13.15 15.15 6.80
C PRO A 334 -12.78 13.87 7.54
N LEU A 335 -13.25 12.71 7.08
CA LEU A 335 -12.95 11.41 7.68
C LEU A 335 -11.50 11.00 7.40
N SER A 336 -10.99 11.22 6.18
CA SER A 336 -9.57 11.01 5.85
C SER A 336 -8.66 11.80 6.80
N SER A 337 -8.98 13.08 7.01
CA SER A 337 -8.20 13.96 7.90
C SER A 337 -8.31 13.54 9.37
N ALA A 338 -9.50 13.14 9.82
CA ALA A 338 -9.73 12.71 11.20
C ALA A 338 -8.99 11.42 11.54
N LYS A 339 -9.12 10.38 10.72
CA LYS A 339 -8.49 9.07 10.98
C LYS A 339 -6.97 9.06 10.81
N ALA A 340 -6.43 10.00 10.05
CA ALA A 340 -4.98 10.15 9.90
C ALA A 340 -4.29 10.48 11.24
N VAL A 341 -4.98 11.17 12.15
CA VAL A 341 -4.51 11.50 13.51
C VAL A 341 -5.09 10.49 14.51
N LYS A 342 -4.24 9.58 15.00
CA LYS A 342 -4.68 8.46 15.82
C LYS A 342 -4.98 8.94 17.25
N ASN A 343 -6.02 8.39 17.86
CA ASN A 343 -6.24 8.58 19.29
C ASN A 343 -5.33 7.66 20.12
N GLU A 344 -5.27 7.85 21.44
CA GLU A 344 -4.36 7.10 22.31
C GLU A 344 -4.61 5.57 22.30
N ALA A 345 -5.85 5.12 22.13
CA ALA A 345 -6.16 3.70 22.05
C ALA A 345 -5.67 3.08 20.72
N GLU A 346 -5.86 3.81 19.61
CA GLU A 346 -5.32 3.42 18.30
C GLU A 346 -3.79 3.39 18.34
N LEU A 347 -3.13 4.40 18.94
CA LEU A 347 -1.67 4.45 19.07
C LEU A 347 -1.12 3.32 19.94
N ALA A 348 -1.78 2.98 21.05
CA ALA A 348 -1.41 1.84 21.88
C ALA A 348 -1.51 0.53 21.10
N GLY A 349 -2.58 0.38 20.31
CA GLY A 349 -2.75 -0.75 19.40
C GLY A 349 -1.65 -0.86 18.35
N MET A 350 -1.28 0.26 17.72
CA MET A 350 -0.20 0.32 16.71
C MET A 350 1.15 -0.05 17.32
N ARG A 351 1.47 0.42 18.54
CA ARG A 351 2.69 0.00 19.24
C ARG A 351 2.70 -1.49 19.52
N GLN A 352 1.58 -2.04 20.01
CA GLN A 352 1.47 -3.46 20.32
C GLN A 352 1.60 -4.34 19.07
N SER A 353 0.92 -4.00 17.98
CA SER A 353 1.00 -4.77 16.74
C SER A 353 2.41 -4.73 16.15
N ASN A 354 3.06 -3.55 16.14
CA ASN A 354 4.43 -3.44 15.64
C ASN A 354 5.44 -4.15 16.54
N LEU A 355 5.24 -4.23 17.85
CA LEU A 355 6.07 -5.03 18.76
C LEU A 355 6.00 -6.53 18.42
N VAL A 356 4.79 -7.06 18.25
CA VAL A 356 4.56 -8.47 17.89
C VAL A 356 5.14 -8.78 16.51
N ASP A 357 4.89 -7.91 15.52
CA ASP A 357 5.36 -8.09 14.16
C ASP A 357 6.88 -7.99 14.03
N SER A 358 7.50 -7.07 14.78
CA SER A 358 8.95 -6.93 14.83
C SER A 358 9.61 -8.21 15.34
N LEU A 359 9.02 -8.88 16.33
CA LEU A 359 9.52 -10.16 16.82
C LEU A 359 9.39 -11.27 15.76
N ALA A 360 8.26 -11.31 15.02
CA ALA A 360 8.06 -12.28 13.93
C ALA A 360 9.12 -12.12 12.83
N LEU A 361 9.44 -10.88 12.42
CA LEU A 361 10.51 -10.64 11.46
C LEU A 361 11.90 -10.96 12.04
N CYS A 362 12.16 -10.65 13.31
CA CYS A 362 13.42 -11.01 13.97
C CYS A 362 13.60 -12.53 14.07
N ASP A 363 12.53 -13.30 14.30
CA ASP A 363 12.59 -14.77 14.30
C ASP A 363 13.02 -15.32 12.93
N PHE A 364 12.43 -14.77 11.87
CA PHE A 364 12.78 -15.12 10.50
C PHE A 364 14.23 -14.73 10.16
N LEU A 365 14.66 -13.51 10.50
CA LEU A 365 16.03 -13.04 10.22
C LEU A 365 17.09 -13.80 11.03
N ALA A 366 16.79 -14.15 12.28
CA ALA A 366 17.66 -14.98 13.10
C ALA A 366 17.84 -16.38 12.49
N TRP A 367 16.74 -17.00 12.04
CA TRP A 367 16.80 -18.26 11.31
C TRP A 367 17.59 -18.13 9.99
N LEU A 368 17.35 -17.07 9.22
CA LEU A 368 18.01 -16.82 7.93
C LEU A 368 19.53 -16.63 8.06
N GLU A 369 20.02 -16.09 9.17
CA GLU A 369 21.47 -15.99 9.41
C GLU A 369 22.08 -17.32 9.88
N ASP A 370 21.35 -18.13 10.64
CA ASP A 370 21.84 -19.40 11.19
C ASP A 370 22.00 -20.49 10.12
N ILE A 371 21.16 -20.53 9.08
CA ILE A 371 21.29 -21.48 7.96
C ILE A 371 22.66 -21.40 7.25
N LYS A 372 23.41 -20.31 7.44
CA LYS A 372 24.78 -20.13 6.92
C LYS A 372 25.85 -20.70 7.88
N ASN A 373 25.56 -20.81 9.17
CA ASN A 373 26.51 -21.17 10.22
C ASN A 373 26.07 -22.41 11.02
N PRO A 374 25.97 -23.61 10.40
CA PRO A 374 25.55 -24.82 11.10
C PRO A 374 26.45 -25.19 12.29
N ALA A 375 27.71 -24.75 12.29
CA ALA A 375 28.69 -25.01 13.37
C ALA A 375 28.45 -24.24 14.69
N GLN A 376 27.47 -23.32 14.77
CA GLN A 376 27.15 -22.54 15.99
C GLN A 376 25.75 -22.82 16.55
N SER A 377 24.97 -23.73 15.95
CA SER A 377 23.72 -24.19 16.55
C SER A 377 24.02 -25.05 17.78
N PRO A 378 23.25 -24.94 18.89
CA PRO A 378 23.49 -25.73 20.10
C PRO A 378 23.52 -27.22 19.75
N ALA A 379 24.69 -27.83 19.96
CA ALA A 379 25.00 -29.18 19.57
C ALA A 379 24.23 -30.18 20.43
N ASP A 380 23.11 -30.69 19.91
CA ASP A 380 22.48 -31.95 20.33
C ASP A 380 21.62 -32.53 19.19
N SER A 381 22.22 -32.77 18.02
CA SER A 381 21.79 -33.89 17.16
C SER A 381 22.90 -34.25 16.18
N ALA A 382 23.37 -35.49 16.26
CA ALA A 382 24.45 -35.99 15.44
C ALA A 382 23.98 -36.30 14.02
N CYS A 383 24.63 -35.69 13.02
CA CYS A 383 24.84 -36.32 11.73
C CYS A 383 26.17 -35.86 11.12
N ASP A 384 26.97 -36.87 10.79
CA ASP A 384 28.31 -36.84 10.24
C ASP A 384 28.32 -36.15 8.86
N VAL A 385 29.20 -35.16 8.64
CA VAL A 385 29.31 -34.42 7.36
C VAL A 385 30.72 -34.55 6.79
N GLY A 386 30.84 -35.41 5.77
CA GLY A 386 32.00 -35.48 4.90
C GLY A 386 32.08 -34.26 3.98
N ALA A 387 33.31 -33.81 3.72
CA ALA A 387 33.64 -32.58 3.00
C ALA A 387 33.18 -32.55 1.54
N GLY A 388 32.61 -31.41 1.11
CA GLY A 388 32.68 -30.97 -0.29
C GLY A 388 31.37 -30.57 -1.00
N SER A 389 30.59 -29.62 -0.48
CA SER A 389 29.76 -28.70 -1.27
C SER A 389 29.29 -27.52 -0.40
N SER A 390 29.10 -26.36 -1.03
CA SER A 390 28.64 -25.08 -0.46
C SER A 390 27.13 -25.06 -0.19
N ASP A 391 26.58 -26.12 0.41
CA ASP A 391 25.14 -26.28 0.58
C ASP A 391 24.70 -25.74 1.95
N LEU A 392 23.74 -24.81 1.93
CA LEU A 392 23.07 -24.28 3.12
C LEU A 392 22.30 -25.43 3.80
N ASP A 393 22.42 -25.59 5.11
CA ASP A 393 21.67 -26.62 5.84
C ASP A 393 20.21 -26.16 6.04
N HIS A 394 19.28 -26.80 5.34
CA HIS A 394 17.85 -26.49 5.38
C HIS A 394 17.13 -27.07 6.60
N SER A 395 17.80 -27.89 7.42
CA SER A 395 17.20 -28.63 8.54
C SER A 395 17.21 -27.87 9.88
N VAL A 396 17.64 -26.61 9.87
CA VAL A 396 17.79 -25.80 11.09
C VAL A 396 16.42 -25.34 11.63
N PHE A 397 15.95 -26.05 12.64
CA PHE A 397 14.94 -25.77 13.67
C PHE A 397 13.87 -24.69 13.44
N ASN A 398 12.61 -25.14 13.58
CA ASN A 398 11.36 -24.37 13.63
C ASN A 398 11.46 -23.02 14.40
N PRO A 399 11.00 -21.90 13.83
CA PRO A 399 10.82 -20.63 14.52
C PRO A 399 9.71 -20.75 15.57
N CYS A 400 10.15 -20.74 16.81
CA CYS A 400 9.52 -19.97 17.88
C CYS A 400 8.10 -20.39 18.28
N GLY A 401 7.84 -21.69 18.36
CA GLY A 401 6.52 -22.18 18.79
C GLY A 401 5.39 -21.87 17.80
N VAL A 402 5.73 -21.29 16.65
CA VAL A 402 4.86 -21.13 15.50
C VAL A 402 4.91 -22.42 14.69
N ILE A 403 3.78 -22.90 14.19
CA ILE A 403 3.69 -24.14 13.40
C ILE A 403 4.10 -23.85 11.94
N ALA A 404 5.34 -23.40 11.74
CA ALA A 404 5.90 -23.13 10.42
C ALA A 404 7.18 -23.93 10.20
N ASP A 405 7.08 -25.06 9.48
CA ASP A 405 8.28 -25.79 9.06
C ASP A 405 9.11 -24.95 8.09
N PRO A 406 10.44 -24.87 8.27
CA PRO A 406 11.33 -24.18 7.35
C PRO A 406 11.27 -24.83 5.96
N PRO A 407 11.41 -24.03 4.88
CA PRO A 407 11.37 -24.56 3.53
C PRO A 407 12.63 -25.36 3.20
N LYS A 408 12.47 -26.46 2.45
CA LYS A 408 13.57 -27.33 1.99
C LYS A 408 14.37 -26.72 0.83
N VAL A 409 13.77 -25.80 0.09
CA VAL A 409 14.38 -25.06 -1.00
C VAL A 409 14.39 -23.60 -0.56
N LEU A 410 15.52 -22.92 -0.69
CA LEU A 410 15.64 -21.51 -0.33
C LEU A 410 15.67 -20.67 -1.60
N ASN A 411 14.56 -20.03 -1.87
CA ASN A 411 14.39 -19.05 -2.94
C ASN A 411 13.40 -17.98 -2.50
N GLU A 412 13.27 -16.93 -3.30
CA GLU A 412 12.38 -15.80 -2.98
C GLU A 412 10.97 -16.23 -2.54
N ALA A 413 10.37 -17.20 -3.23
CA ALA A 413 8.97 -17.61 -3.01
C ALA A 413 8.81 -18.38 -1.71
N THR A 414 9.72 -19.32 -1.47
CA THR A 414 9.72 -20.16 -0.27
C THR A 414 10.07 -19.36 0.97
N LEU A 415 10.95 -18.35 0.86
CA LEU A 415 11.27 -17.42 1.95
C LEU A 415 10.08 -16.50 2.28
N ALA A 416 9.41 -15.94 1.26
CA ALA A 416 8.20 -15.14 1.46
C ALA A 416 7.11 -15.94 2.19
N ASN A 417 6.74 -17.10 1.64
CA ASN A 417 5.74 -17.98 2.22
C ASN A 417 6.07 -18.39 3.66
N TYR A 418 7.35 -18.57 3.96
CA TYR A 418 7.79 -18.94 5.29
C TYR A 418 7.64 -17.79 6.28
N LEU A 419 8.08 -16.58 5.92
CA LEU A 419 7.85 -15.38 6.73
C LEU A 419 6.34 -15.11 6.93
N ASP A 420 5.54 -15.27 5.88
CA ASP A 420 4.09 -15.09 5.95
C ASP A 420 3.44 -16.07 6.93
N ARG A 421 3.90 -17.34 6.96
CA ARG A 421 3.45 -18.33 7.95
C ARG A 421 3.90 -17.98 9.37
N ILE A 422 5.11 -17.46 9.55
CA ILE A 422 5.58 -17.00 10.86
C ILE A 422 4.68 -15.86 11.37
N ARG A 423 4.43 -14.87 10.51
CA ARG A 423 3.63 -13.68 10.82
C ARG A 423 2.15 -13.99 11.04
N THR A 424 1.53 -14.82 10.21
CA THR A 424 0.10 -15.17 10.34
C THR A 424 -0.20 -16.00 11.58
N ALA A 425 0.79 -16.69 12.13
CA ALA A 425 0.66 -17.38 13.40
C ALA A 425 0.98 -16.49 14.62
N ALA A 426 1.48 -15.27 14.40
CA ALA A 426 1.73 -14.33 15.49
C ALA A 426 0.42 -13.89 16.15
N GLU A 427 0.50 -13.58 17.44
CA GLU A 427 -0.66 -13.23 18.26
C GLU A 427 -1.43 -12.04 17.67
N GLY A 428 -2.75 -12.20 17.50
CA GLY A 428 -3.63 -11.13 17.02
C GLY A 428 -3.54 -10.83 15.52
N CYS A 429 -2.68 -11.52 14.77
CA CYS A 429 -2.59 -11.37 13.32
C CYS A 429 -3.87 -11.87 12.64
N LYS A 430 -4.32 -11.13 11.64
CA LYS A 430 -5.54 -11.35 10.84
C LYS A 430 -5.22 -11.62 9.37
N GLY A 431 -3.97 -11.43 8.96
CA GLY A 431 -3.52 -11.58 7.58
C GLY A 431 -2.33 -10.67 7.29
N LEU A 432 -1.88 -10.66 6.05
CA LEU A 432 -0.80 -9.76 5.59
C LEU A 432 -1.38 -8.40 5.21
N SER A 433 -0.67 -7.32 5.49
CA SER A 433 -1.06 -5.96 5.10
C SER A 433 -0.74 -5.61 3.64
N PHE A 434 0.06 -6.45 2.98
CA PHE A 434 0.31 -6.48 1.54
C PHE A 434 1.02 -7.80 1.19
N SER A 435 1.22 -8.07 -0.09
CA SER A 435 1.99 -9.24 -0.54
C SER A 435 3.49 -9.03 -0.28
N THR A 436 4.10 -9.92 0.51
CA THR A 436 5.52 -9.85 0.87
C THR A 436 6.43 -9.75 -0.37
N ILE A 437 7.25 -8.70 -0.42
CA ILE A 437 8.33 -8.55 -1.38
C ILE A 437 9.54 -9.27 -0.79
N SER A 438 9.95 -10.36 -1.43
CA SER A 438 11.10 -11.17 -1.06
C SER A 438 12.02 -11.24 -2.26
N ALA A 439 13.11 -10.46 -2.24
CA ALA A 439 13.91 -10.20 -3.42
C ALA A 439 15.40 -10.44 -3.14
N ILE A 440 16.03 -11.26 -4.00
CA ILE A 440 17.42 -11.69 -3.85
C ILE A 440 18.26 -11.06 -4.96
N ASP A 441 19.41 -10.51 -4.59
CA ASP A 441 20.38 -9.86 -5.48
C ASP A 441 19.67 -8.90 -6.46
N GLU A 442 19.83 -9.08 -7.77
CA GLU A 442 19.33 -8.17 -8.81
C GLU A 442 17.82 -7.95 -8.78
N ASN A 443 17.03 -8.92 -8.30
CA ASN A 443 15.59 -8.76 -8.15
C ASN A 443 15.26 -7.72 -7.08
N GLY A 444 16.15 -7.50 -6.09
CA GLY A 444 16.02 -6.42 -5.12
C GLY A 444 16.05 -5.02 -5.75
N ALA A 445 16.58 -4.87 -6.98
CA ALA A 445 16.57 -3.60 -7.70
C ALA A 445 15.20 -3.28 -8.34
N ILE A 446 14.25 -4.23 -8.33
CA ILE A 446 12.88 -4.03 -8.81
C ILE A 446 12.04 -3.60 -7.61
N ILE A 447 11.64 -2.33 -7.58
CA ILE A 447 11.10 -1.66 -6.38
C ILE A 447 9.90 -2.42 -5.78
N HIS A 448 8.93 -2.83 -6.61
CA HIS A 448 7.80 -3.69 -6.22
C HIS A 448 7.92 -5.07 -6.88
N TYR A 449 9.02 -5.77 -6.60
CA TYR A 449 9.17 -7.16 -7.02
C TYR A 449 8.11 -8.04 -6.36
N HIS A 450 7.28 -8.71 -7.15
CA HIS A 450 6.37 -9.73 -6.65
C HIS A 450 6.83 -11.10 -7.11
N VAL A 451 7.16 -11.95 -6.14
CA VAL A 451 7.65 -13.29 -6.45
C VAL A 451 6.60 -14.17 -7.15
N GLY A 452 5.32 -13.89 -6.92
CA GLY A 452 4.22 -14.57 -7.61
C GLY A 452 4.23 -14.36 -9.13
N ASP A 453 4.84 -13.26 -9.59
CA ASP A 453 4.94 -12.91 -11.01
C ASP A 453 6.19 -13.53 -11.67
N SER A 454 7.09 -14.14 -10.87
CA SER A 454 8.33 -14.74 -11.38
C SER A 454 8.15 -16.23 -11.70
N PRO A 455 8.35 -16.67 -12.96
CA PRO A 455 8.39 -18.10 -13.29
C PRO A 455 9.52 -18.85 -12.58
N ASN A 456 10.60 -18.15 -12.23
CA ASN A 456 11.82 -18.72 -11.69
C ASN A 456 12.29 -17.90 -10.48
N PRO A 457 11.68 -18.08 -9.30
CA PRO A 457 12.14 -17.42 -8.08
C PRO A 457 13.62 -17.69 -7.83
N ARG A 458 14.40 -16.63 -7.61
CA ARG A 458 15.86 -16.72 -7.51
C ARG A 458 16.25 -17.51 -6.25
N PRO A 459 17.23 -18.42 -6.32
CA PRO A 459 17.72 -19.14 -5.13
C PRO A 459 18.54 -18.23 -4.23
N LEU A 460 18.45 -18.45 -2.92
CA LEU A 460 19.33 -17.83 -1.93
C LEU A 460 20.69 -18.52 -1.94
N THR A 461 21.76 -17.75 -2.00
CA THR A 461 23.13 -18.28 -1.90
C THR A 461 23.80 -17.85 -0.59
N ALA A 462 24.89 -18.52 -0.22
CA ALA A 462 25.70 -18.17 0.94
C ALA A 462 26.31 -16.75 0.87
N ASN A 463 26.23 -16.07 -0.28
CA ASN A 463 26.71 -14.71 -0.48
C ASN A 463 25.69 -13.74 -1.11
N SER A 464 24.40 -14.05 -0.97
CA SER A 464 23.35 -13.18 -1.50
C SER A 464 23.05 -11.98 -0.61
N MET A 465 22.66 -10.88 -1.25
CA MET A 465 21.94 -9.78 -0.61
C MET A 465 20.45 -10.04 -0.73
N TYR A 466 19.70 -9.81 0.34
CA TYR A 466 18.29 -10.14 0.44
C TYR A 466 17.51 -8.95 0.99
N LEU A 467 16.57 -8.44 0.19
CA LEU A 467 15.61 -7.43 0.58
C LEU A 467 14.29 -8.13 0.90
N VAL A 468 13.76 -7.86 2.09
CA VAL A 468 12.44 -8.32 2.50
C VAL A 468 11.63 -7.14 2.99
N ASP A 469 10.49 -6.93 2.35
CA ASP A 469 9.49 -5.94 2.72
C ASP A 469 8.14 -6.65 2.92
N SER A 470 7.58 -6.48 4.11
CA SER A 470 6.46 -7.29 4.57
C SER A 470 5.75 -6.65 5.76
N GLY A 471 4.47 -6.96 5.92
CA GLY A 471 3.68 -6.47 7.05
C GLY A 471 2.44 -7.31 7.33
N GLY A 472 1.82 -7.05 8.47
CA GLY A 472 0.64 -7.76 8.97
C GLY A 472 -0.52 -6.83 9.30
N GLN A 473 -1.73 -7.34 9.13
CA GLN A 473 -2.94 -6.79 9.74
C GLN A 473 -3.14 -7.47 11.08
N TYR A 474 -3.24 -6.69 12.14
CA TYR A 474 -3.51 -7.16 13.50
C TYR A 474 -4.84 -6.57 13.98
N SER A 475 -5.49 -7.23 14.93
CA SER A 475 -6.74 -6.72 15.52
C SER A 475 -6.65 -5.31 16.10
N THR A 476 -5.43 -4.82 16.37
CA THR A 476 -5.15 -3.51 16.97
C THR A 476 -4.23 -2.63 16.12
N GLY A 477 -3.90 -2.99 14.89
CA GLY A 477 -3.00 -2.16 14.09
C GLY A 477 -2.57 -2.77 12.77
N THR A 478 -1.80 -2.01 12.00
CA THR A 478 -1.25 -2.43 10.71
C THR A 478 0.26 -2.19 10.74
N THR A 479 1.04 -3.10 10.18
CA THR A 479 2.51 -2.99 10.14
C THR A 479 3.03 -2.95 8.72
N ASP A 480 4.20 -2.36 8.59
CA ASP A 480 4.96 -2.23 7.34
C ASP A 480 6.45 -2.14 7.66
N VAL A 481 7.27 -3.03 7.11
CA VAL A 481 8.69 -3.08 7.44
C VAL A 481 9.51 -3.71 6.35
N THR A 482 10.40 -2.90 5.79
CA THR A 482 11.51 -3.36 4.97
C THR A 482 12.84 -3.48 5.74
N ARG A 483 13.50 -4.63 5.60
CA ARG A 483 14.92 -4.80 5.92
C ARG A 483 15.67 -5.34 4.71
N THR A 484 16.87 -4.80 4.50
CA THR A 484 17.84 -5.39 3.58
C THR A 484 18.97 -5.99 4.39
N VAL A 485 19.28 -7.26 4.15
CA VAL A 485 20.32 -8.02 4.84
C VAL A 485 21.24 -8.68 3.82
N HIS A 486 22.43 -9.05 4.27
CA HIS A 486 23.35 -9.87 3.50
C HIS A 486 23.52 -11.20 4.22
N VAL A 487 23.43 -12.33 3.53
CA VAL A 487 23.64 -13.65 4.16
C VAL A 487 25.14 -13.87 4.33
N GLY A 488 25.92 -13.61 3.27
CA GLY A 488 27.38 -13.73 3.21
C GLY A 488 28.19 -12.60 3.86
N THR A 489 29.27 -12.25 3.15
CA THR A 489 30.11 -11.08 3.42
C THR A 489 29.81 -10.01 2.37
N PRO A 490 29.27 -8.84 2.77
CA PRO A 490 28.92 -7.80 1.81
C PRO A 490 30.19 -7.16 1.20
N SER A 491 30.07 -6.74 -0.06
CA SER A 491 31.11 -6.00 -0.76
C SER A 491 31.24 -4.56 -0.22
N ALA A 492 32.34 -3.87 -0.55
CA ALA A 492 32.50 -2.46 -0.21
C ALA A 492 31.41 -1.59 -0.85
N GLU A 493 31.03 -1.86 -2.10
CA GLU A 493 29.97 -1.15 -2.84
C GLU A 493 28.61 -1.31 -2.13
N GLN A 494 28.27 -2.55 -1.73
CA GLN A 494 27.03 -2.83 -0.99
C GLN A 494 26.99 -2.13 0.36
N ARG A 495 28.12 -2.11 1.10
CA ARG A 495 28.21 -1.42 2.39
C ARG A 495 28.08 0.10 2.23
N GLU A 496 28.73 0.67 1.22
CA GLU A 496 28.66 2.11 0.91
C GLU A 496 27.23 2.53 0.56
N ASP A 497 26.60 1.85 -0.39
CA ASP A 497 25.23 2.17 -0.82
C ASP A 497 24.21 1.94 0.31
N PHE A 498 24.36 0.86 1.09
CA PHE A 498 23.51 0.62 2.27
C PHE A 498 23.64 1.75 3.28
N THR A 499 24.86 2.21 3.54
CA THR A 499 25.12 3.26 4.50
C THR A 499 24.56 4.60 4.03
N HIS A 500 24.56 4.89 2.73
CA HIS A 500 23.88 6.07 2.20
C HIS A 500 22.37 6.04 2.43
N VAL A 501 21.71 4.90 2.18
CA VAL A 501 20.28 4.73 2.46
C VAL A 501 20.01 4.88 3.96
N LEU A 502 20.85 4.29 4.81
CA LEU A 502 20.74 4.42 6.26
C LEU A 502 20.90 5.87 6.72
N LYS A 503 21.88 6.61 6.21
CA LYS A 503 22.04 8.05 6.51
C LYS A 503 20.81 8.86 6.08
N ALA A 504 20.19 8.50 4.96
CA ALA A 504 18.96 9.14 4.51
C ALA A 504 17.78 8.84 5.46
N HIS A 505 17.68 7.61 5.96
CA HIS A 505 16.68 7.21 6.96
C HIS A 505 16.90 7.98 8.28
N ILE A 506 18.12 7.94 8.83
CA ILE A 506 18.49 8.65 10.06
C ILE A 506 18.24 10.15 9.93
N GLY A 507 18.63 10.75 8.79
CA GLY A 507 18.48 12.17 8.54
C GLY A 507 17.03 12.65 8.64
N LEU A 508 16.07 11.84 8.19
CA LEU A 508 14.65 12.15 8.37
C LEU A 508 14.16 11.75 9.77
N ALA A 509 14.53 10.58 10.29
CA ALA A 509 14.09 10.11 11.61
C ALA A 509 14.52 11.03 12.77
N THR A 510 15.58 11.80 12.58
CA THR A 510 16.12 12.75 13.58
C THR A 510 15.64 14.19 13.38
N VAL A 511 14.88 14.49 12.32
CA VAL A 511 14.49 15.88 12.03
C VAL A 511 13.49 16.39 13.06
N LEU A 512 13.69 17.61 13.54
CA LEU A 512 12.69 18.37 14.27
C LEU A 512 12.04 19.36 13.32
N PHE A 513 10.72 19.40 13.28
CA PHE A 513 9.98 20.21 12.31
C PHE A 513 8.76 20.88 12.93
N PRO A 514 8.35 22.08 12.46
CA PRO A 514 7.13 22.72 12.93
C PRO A 514 5.88 21.86 12.65
N ASP A 515 4.93 21.87 13.58
CA ASP A 515 3.60 21.30 13.38
C ASP A 515 2.96 21.89 12.10
N GLY A 516 2.41 21.01 11.25
CA GLY A 516 1.77 21.39 10.00
C GLY A 516 2.74 21.52 8.82
N THR A 517 3.99 21.11 8.97
CA THR A 517 4.92 20.99 7.84
C THR A 517 4.39 19.97 6.82
N ALA A 518 4.34 20.35 5.54
CA ALA A 518 3.92 19.47 4.46
C ALA A 518 4.87 18.26 4.32
N GLY A 519 4.31 17.08 4.05
CA GLY A 519 5.11 15.87 3.88
C GLY A 519 6.07 15.94 2.69
N THR A 520 5.69 16.67 1.63
CA THR A 520 6.58 16.99 0.50
C THR A 520 7.84 17.76 0.89
N ALA A 521 7.78 18.62 1.92
CA ALA A 521 8.96 19.32 2.43
C ALA A 521 9.90 18.38 3.20
N LEU A 522 9.34 17.41 3.92
CA LEU A 522 10.10 16.41 4.68
C LEU A 522 10.76 15.36 3.77
N ASP A 523 10.13 14.98 2.65
CA ASP A 523 10.71 14.09 1.63
C ASP A 523 12.08 14.59 1.13
N VAL A 524 12.26 15.92 0.99
CA VAL A 524 13.53 16.53 0.56
C VAL A 524 14.66 16.30 1.58
N VAL A 525 14.37 16.18 2.87
CA VAL A 525 15.39 15.93 3.90
C VAL A 525 16.11 14.62 3.60
N CYS A 526 15.34 13.57 3.35
CA CYS A 526 15.83 12.25 3.02
C CYS A 526 16.55 12.24 1.66
N ARG A 527 15.93 12.81 0.62
CA ARG A 527 16.54 12.89 -0.72
C ARG A 527 17.84 13.68 -0.74
N SER A 528 17.97 14.73 0.07
CA SER A 528 19.19 15.53 0.12
C SER A 528 20.41 14.70 0.53
N GLN A 529 20.23 13.68 1.38
CA GLN A 529 21.31 12.77 1.76
C GLN A 529 21.71 11.87 0.59
N MET A 530 20.73 11.33 -0.13
CA MET A 530 20.96 10.49 -1.31
C MET A 530 21.59 11.28 -2.46
N TRP A 531 21.12 12.49 -2.74
CA TRP A 531 21.62 13.32 -3.84
C TRP A 531 23.06 13.76 -3.64
N ARG A 532 23.50 14.00 -2.40
CA ARG A 532 24.93 14.26 -2.09
C ARG A 532 25.83 13.11 -2.53
N ALA A 533 25.34 11.88 -2.44
CA ALA A 533 26.00 10.67 -2.92
C ALA A 533 25.74 10.38 -4.41
N ARG A 534 25.09 11.29 -5.14
CA ARG A 534 24.63 11.09 -6.53
C ARG A 534 23.77 9.84 -6.70
N ARG A 535 22.98 9.51 -5.66
CA ARG A 535 21.98 8.44 -5.66
C ARG A 535 20.57 9.02 -5.61
N ASN A 536 19.58 8.25 -6.03
CA ASN A 536 18.17 8.61 -5.94
C ASN A 536 17.30 7.34 -5.90
N TYR A 537 16.03 7.48 -5.53
CA TYR A 537 15.01 6.44 -5.59
C TYR A 537 13.71 6.99 -6.18
N LEU A 538 12.97 6.14 -6.88
CA LEU A 538 11.85 6.56 -7.74
C LEU A 538 10.45 6.41 -7.10
N HIS A 539 10.38 6.18 -5.80
CA HIS A 539 9.15 6.17 -4.97
C HIS A 539 9.19 7.31 -3.92
N GLY A 540 8.10 7.45 -3.14
CA GLY A 540 8.05 8.39 -2.00
C GLY A 540 9.02 8.00 -0.88
N THR A 541 9.32 8.93 0.03
CA THR A 541 10.06 8.62 1.27
C THR A 541 9.20 7.90 2.29
N GLY A 542 7.88 7.98 2.19
CA GLY A 542 6.95 7.29 3.08
C GLY A 542 5.49 7.69 2.87
N HIS A 543 4.60 7.04 3.60
CA HIS A 543 3.14 7.19 3.56
C HIS A 543 2.52 7.10 4.95
N GLY A 544 1.25 7.47 5.09
CA GLY A 544 0.50 7.19 6.32
C GLY A 544 0.19 5.70 6.45
N VAL A 545 0.00 5.23 7.68
CA VAL A 545 -0.41 3.84 7.99
C VAL A 545 -1.67 3.84 8.84
N GLY A 546 -2.69 3.09 8.42
CA GLY A 546 -3.97 2.97 9.11
C GLY A 546 -3.92 2.10 10.36
N ALA A 547 -4.88 2.31 11.28
CA ALA A 547 -5.02 1.51 12.49
C ALA A 547 -5.96 0.31 12.23
N HIS A 548 -5.37 -0.85 11.91
CA HIS A 548 -6.09 -2.03 11.41
C HIS A 548 -6.93 -1.65 10.18
N LEU A 549 -6.31 -0.97 9.21
CA LEU A 549 -6.90 -0.42 7.98
C LEU A 549 -5.86 -0.53 6.86
N CYS A 550 -6.00 0.24 5.78
CA CYS A 550 -5.03 0.26 4.69
C CYS A 550 -3.61 0.57 5.20
N VAL A 551 -2.63 -0.20 4.71
CA VAL A 551 -1.21 0.04 4.99
C VAL A 551 -0.74 1.36 4.38
N HIS A 552 -1.27 1.71 3.20
CA HIS A 552 -1.11 3.01 2.56
C HIS A 552 -2.34 3.88 2.85
N GLU A 553 -2.22 4.77 3.84
CA GLU A 553 -3.31 5.61 4.31
C GLU A 553 -3.06 7.10 3.98
N GLY A 554 -3.99 7.70 3.24
CA GLY A 554 -4.04 9.14 3.03
C GLY A 554 -4.64 9.94 4.21
N PRO A 555 -4.65 11.28 4.15
CA PRO A 555 -4.22 12.11 3.03
C PRO A 555 -2.75 12.52 3.11
N ILE A 556 -2.06 12.14 4.19
CA ILE A 556 -0.67 12.46 4.44
C ILE A 556 0.27 11.48 3.73
N GLY A 557 1.47 11.96 3.39
CA GLY A 557 2.52 11.16 2.77
C GLY A 557 3.75 12.00 2.50
N LEU A 558 4.92 11.36 2.51
CA LEU A 558 6.22 11.99 2.35
C LEU A 558 6.70 11.75 0.92
N SER A 559 6.20 12.52 -0.05
CA SER A 559 6.54 12.31 -1.46
C SER A 559 6.42 13.56 -2.30
N GLY A 560 7.52 13.97 -2.95
CA GLY A 560 7.54 15.10 -3.89
C GLY A 560 6.57 14.97 -5.06
N ARG A 561 6.13 13.76 -5.44
CA ARG A 561 5.11 13.56 -6.49
C ARG A 561 3.72 14.05 -6.05
N ARG A 562 3.39 14.00 -4.74
CA ARG A 562 2.08 14.43 -4.21
C ARG A 562 1.86 15.94 -4.32
N SER A 563 2.92 16.74 -4.15
CA SER A 563 2.86 18.22 -4.31
C SER A 563 2.28 18.61 -5.66
N GLN A 564 2.63 17.87 -6.72
CA GLN A 564 2.16 18.17 -8.07
C GLN A 564 0.67 17.87 -8.26
N VAL A 565 0.13 16.83 -7.63
CA VAL A 565 -1.28 16.45 -7.80
C VAL A 565 -2.20 17.39 -7.03
N LEU A 566 -1.97 17.58 -5.73
CA LEU A 566 -2.83 18.42 -4.88
C LEU A 566 -2.84 19.88 -5.33
N THR A 567 -1.65 20.44 -5.64
CA THR A 567 -1.54 21.82 -6.15
C THR A 567 -2.25 21.99 -7.48
N ARG A 568 -2.20 21.00 -8.40
CA ARG A 568 -2.87 21.06 -9.70
C ARG A 568 -4.40 21.11 -9.57
N ILE A 569 -4.95 20.51 -8.53
CA ILE A 569 -6.40 20.52 -8.25
C ILE A 569 -6.80 21.61 -7.25
N GLY A 570 -5.88 22.52 -6.91
CA GLY A 570 -6.16 23.69 -6.06
C GLY A 570 -6.27 23.38 -4.57
N ILE A 571 -5.75 22.23 -4.12
CA ILE A 571 -5.85 21.78 -2.73
C ILE A 571 -4.51 21.93 -2.04
N GLN A 572 -4.56 22.55 -0.86
CA GLN A 572 -3.39 22.67 0.00
C GLN A 572 -3.06 21.31 0.61
N GLU A 573 -1.80 20.89 0.51
CA GLU A 573 -1.34 19.65 1.15
C GLU A 573 -1.53 19.72 2.67
N PRO A 574 -2.19 18.72 3.28
CA PRO A 574 -2.33 18.66 4.72
C PRO A 574 -0.94 18.47 5.34
N GLY A 575 -0.62 19.34 6.29
CA GLY A 575 0.62 19.23 7.06
C GLY A 575 0.62 18.05 8.03
N ILE A 576 1.81 17.54 8.35
CA ILE A 576 2.01 16.50 9.35
C ILE A 576 1.67 17.03 10.74
N LYS A 577 0.92 16.24 11.51
CA LYS A 577 0.43 16.55 12.87
C LYS A 577 0.90 15.50 13.88
N LYS A 578 0.93 15.89 15.16
CA LYS A 578 1.11 14.96 16.29
C LYS A 578 0.09 13.81 16.20
N ASN A 579 0.51 12.62 16.62
CA ASN A 579 -0.25 11.37 16.60
C ASN A 579 -0.57 10.80 15.20
N MET A 580 -0.03 11.37 14.12
CA MET A 580 -0.02 10.68 12.83
C MET A 580 0.97 9.52 12.87
N VAL A 581 0.69 8.47 12.08
CA VAL A 581 1.57 7.30 11.94
C VAL A 581 2.02 7.21 10.49
N VAL A 582 3.34 7.19 10.26
CA VAL A 582 3.96 7.24 8.92
C VAL A 582 5.14 6.30 8.78
N THR A 583 5.40 5.85 7.56
CA THR A 583 6.66 5.18 7.22
C THR A 583 7.78 6.19 6.93
N ILE A 584 9.03 5.75 7.16
CA ILE A 584 10.25 6.35 6.61
C ILE A 584 11.02 5.22 5.93
N GLU A 585 11.06 5.23 4.60
CA GLU A 585 11.46 4.08 3.77
C GLU A 585 12.35 4.47 2.58
N PRO A 586 13.45 5.23 2.74
CA PRO A 586 14.35 5.47 1.62
C PRO A 586 14.90 4.17 1.03
N GLY A 587 15.26 4.24 -0.25
CA GLY A 587 15.91 3.13 -0.93
C GLY A 587 16.99 3.54 -1.93
N TYR A 588 17.66 2.53 -2.46
CA TYR A 588 18.56 2.62 -3.60
C TYR A 588 18.52 1.32 -4.38
N TYR A 589 18.32 1.42 -5.69
CA TYR A 589 18.07 0.28 -6.56
C TYR A 589 19.05 0.34 -7.72
N LEU A 590 19.96 -0.63 -7.78
CA LEU A 590 21.01 -0.69 -8.78
C LEU A 590 20.69 -1.82 -9.78
N PRO A 591 20.18 -1.49 -10.98
CA PRO A 591 19.69 -2.50 -11.93
C PRO A 591 20.72 -3.58 -12.24
N GLY A 592 20.28 -4.84 -12.24
CA GLY A 592 21.13 -6.00 -12.52
C GLY A 592 22.12 -6.35 -11.40
N LYS A 593 22.03 -5.71 -10.22
CA LYS A 593 22.95 -5.96 -9.09
C LYS A 593 22.22 -6.26 -7.78
N TYR A 594 21.59 -5.24 -7.18
CA TYR A 594 20.90 -5.33 -5.90
C TYR A 594 20.02 -4.11 -5.66
N GLY A 595 19.10 -4.21 -4.70
CA GLY A 595 18.43 -3.05 -4.14
C GLY A 595 18.42 -3.07 -2.62
N ILE A 596 18.18 -1.89 -2.07
CA ILE A 596 18.25 -1.58 -0.65
C ILE A 596 17.05 -0.72 -0.34
N ARG A 597 16.26 -1.10 0.66
CA ARG A 597 15.25 -0.23 1.29
C ARG A 597 15.28 -0.47 2.79
N LEU A 598 15.15 0.61 3.55
CA LEU A 598 15.25 0.62 5.01
C LEU A 598 14.06 1.38 5.58
N GLU A 599 13.13 0.64 6.18
CA GLU A 599 11.82 1.16 6.52
C GLU A 599 11.41 0.92 7.96
N ASN A 600 10.88 1.96 8.58
CA ASN A 600 10.21 1.88 9.86
C ASN A 600 8.86 2.61 9.77
N VAL A 601 7.87 2.08 10.47
CA VAL A 601 6.69 2.84 10.92
C VAL A 601 7.08 3.70 12.13
N ASN A 602 6.64 4.95 12.13
CA ASN A 602 6.92 5.95 13.14
C ASN A 602 5.64 6.66 13.56
N ILE A 603 5.53 6.98 14.86
CA ILE A 603 4.52 7.90 15.39
C ILE A 603 5.11 9.31 15.38
N VAL A 604 4.33 10.29 14.94
CA VAL A 604 4.69 11.69 15.06
C VAL A 604 4.40 12.16 16.47
N VAL A 605 5.43 12.57 17.19
CA VAL A 605 5.35 13.00 18.59
C VAL A 605 5.75 14.47 18.72
N GLU A 606 5.47 15.05 19.87
CA GLU A 606 5.98 16.37 20.21
C GLU A 606 7.50 16.29 20.43
N ALA A 607 8.24 17.25 19.87
CA ALA A 607 9.68 17.29 20.04
C ALA A 607 10.06 17.50 21.52
N PRO A 608 11.17 16.92 22.01
CA PRO A 608 11.67 17.20 23.35
C PRO A 608 11.87 18.70 23.58
N SER A 609 11.53 19.18 24.79
CA SER A 609 11.69 20.60 25.15
C SER A 609 13.15 21.05 24.98
N MET A 610 13.37 22.14 24.23
CA MET A 610 14.70 22.76 24.18
C MET A 610 15.07 23.35 25.54
N SER A 611 16.36 23.41 25.86
CA SER A 611 16.81 24.12 27.07
C SER A 611 16.30 25.57 27.06
N ALA A 612 16.06 26.13 28.25
CA ALA A 612 15.38 27.42 28.48
C ALA A 612 16.04 28.68 27.85
N ASN A 613 17.10 28.53 27.04
CA ASN A 613 17.91 29.62 26.52
C ASN A 613 17.61 30.01 25.05
N VAL A 614 16.58 29.44 24.41
CA VAL A 614 16.14 29.89 23.09
C VAL A 614 15.11 30.99 23.27
N ALA A 615 15.49 32.23 22.99
CA ALA A 615 14.56 33.36 23.03
C ALA A 615 13.37 33.07 22.09
N PRO A 616 12.11 33.26 22.54
CA PRO A 616 10.96 33.09 21.66
C PRO A 616 11.14 34.00 20.44
N THR A 617 11.08 33.41 19.25
CA THR A 617 11.00 34.17 18.01
C THR A 617 9.79 35.09 18.10
N SER A 618 9.99 36.36 17.79
CA SER A 618 8.98 37.42 17.90
C SER A 618 7.68 37.04 17.18
N GLY A 619 6.69 36.58 17.94
CA GLY A 619 5.36 36.16 17.51
C GLY A 619 4.50 35.80 18.74
N PRO A 620 3.16 35.87 18.66
CA PRO A 620 2.28 35.74 19.83
C PRO A 620 2.24 34.32 20.43
N VAL A 621 2.74 33.29 19.73
CA VAL A 621 2.83 31.90 20.21
C VAL A 621 4.09 31.25 19.62
N ALA A 622 4.93 30.62 20.44
CA ALA A 622 6.07 29.84 19.96
C ALA A 622 5.56 28.60 19.19
N PRO A 623 6.13 28.27 18.01
CA PRO A 623 5.66 27.13 17.22
C PRO A 623 5.94 25.81 17.95
N THR A 624 4.95 24.92 18.01
CA THR A 624 5.14 23.53 18.43
C THR A 624 6.00 22.80 17.40
N TYR A 625 7.05 22.13 17.87
CA TYR A 625 7.88 21.27 17.04
C TYR A 625 7.50 19.80 17.27
N LEU A 626 7.62 19.02 16.22
CA LEU A 626 7.35 17.59 16.17
C LEU A 626 8.63 16.81 15.85
N ALA A 627 8.61 15.52 16.18
CA ALA A 627 9.66 14.54 15.93
C ALA A 627 9.04 13.18 15.56
N PHE A 628 9.88 12.21 15.19
CA PHE A 628 9.46 10.83 14.91
C PHE A 628 9.88 9.88 16.04
N GLU A 629 8.95 9.06 16.50
CA GLU A 629 9.16 7.92 17.41
C GLU A 629 9.02 6.62 16.61
N PRO A 630 10.09 5.84 16.37
CA PRO A 630 9.98 4.58 15.66
C PRO A 630 9.25 3.54 16.50
N ILE A 631 8.27 2.87 15.90
CA ILE A 631 7.56 1.73 16.53
C ILE A 631 7.89 0.39 15.88
N THR A 632 8.53 0.39 14.70
CA THR A 632 9.18 -0.80 14.14
C THR A 632 10.50 -1.06 14.86
N LEU A 633 10.62 -2.24 15.47
CA LEU A 633 11.72 -2.62 16.35
C LEU A 633 12.54 -3.77 15.78
N VAL A 634 13.17 -3.55 14.62
CA VAL A 634 14.00 -4.56 13.95
C VAL A 634 15.39 -4.00 13.67
N PRO A 635 16.50 -4.65 14.06
CA PRO A 635 17.81 -4.06 13.92
C PRO A 635 18.20 -3.88 12.45
N PHE A 636 18.86 -2.76 12.13
CA PHE A 636 19.61 -2.62 10.87
C PHE A 636 20.89 -3.48 10.93
N GLN A 637 21.12 -4.32 9.91
CA GLN A 637 22.18 -5.32 9.96
C GLN A 637 23.58 -4.69 10.00
N ARG A 638 24.30 -4.90 11.10
CA ARG A 638 25.57 -4.21 11.41
C ARG A 638 26.65 -4.38 10.34
N LYS A 639 26.81 -5.58 9.78
CA LYS A 639 27.88 -5.86 8.79
C LYS A 639 27.70 -5.15 7.45
N LEU A 640 26.49 -4.70 7.12
CA LEU A 640 26.22 -3.89 5.93
C LEU A 640 26.58 -2.41 6.14
N ILE A 641 26.93 -2.00 7.37
CA ILE A 641 27.22 -0.61 7.70
C ILE A 641 28.73 -0.36 7.52
N ALA A 642 29.05 0.66 6.72
CA ALA A 642 30.37 1.28 6.66
C ALA A 642 30.47 2.30 7.81
N HIS A 643 30.85 1.82 9.00
CA HIS A 643 30.95 2.62 10.24
C HIS A 643 31.73 3.92 10.04
N GLU A 644 32.79 3.87 9.23
CA GLU A 644 33.64 4.99 8.86
C GLU A 644 32.92 6.14 8.13
N MET A 645 31.73 5.91 7.57
CA MET A 645 30.92 6.91 6.88
C MET A 645 29.89 7.60 7.79
N LEU A 646 29.69 7.08 9.00
CA LEU A 646 28.73 7.63 9.95
C LEU A 646 29.38 8.75 10.78
N THR A 647 28.63 9.82 10.97
CA THR A 647 28.97 10.88 11.92
C THR A 647 28.72 10.38 13.35
N PRO A 648 29.31 11.02 14.38
CA PRO A 648 29.05 10.67 15.78
C PRO A 648 27.55 10.71 16.14
N ALA A 649 26.80 11.68 15.62
CA ALA A 649 25.36 11.80 15.87
C ALA A 649 24.55 10.67 15.22
N GLU A 650 24.93 10.22 14.02
CA GLU A 650 24.29 9.07 13.35
C GLU A 650 24.59 7.77 14.09
N ILE A 651 25.82 7.58 14.61
CA ILE A 651 26.17 6.44 15.47
C ILE A 651 25.36 6.47 16.76
N GLU A 652 25.26 7.62 17.42
CA GLU A 652 24.48 7.79 18.65
C GLU A 652 23.00 7.44 18.45
N TRP A 653 22.39 7.93 17.37
CA TRP A 653 21.01 7.58 17.04
C TRP A 653 20.85 6.08 16.77
N LEU A 654 21.76 5.48 16.01
CA LEU A 654 21.68 4.06 15.66
C LEU A 654 21.86 3.17 16.89
N ASP A 655 22.80 3.49 17.77
CA ASP A 655 23.00 2.79 19.04
C ASP A 655 21.78 2.94 19.95
N ALA A 656 21.17 4.13 20.02
CA ALA A 656 19.95 4.36 20.80
C ALA A 656 18.75 3.57 20.23
N TYR A 657 18.62 3.52 18.90
CA TYR A 657 17.61 2.70 18.24
C TYR A 657 17.82 1.20 18.51
N HIS A 658 19.05 0.70 18.37
CA HIS A 658 19.37 -0.71 18.67
C HIS A 658 19.18 -1.06 20.15
N ASP A 659 19.45 -0.13 21.07
CA ASP A 659 19.16 -0.33 22.50
C ASP A 659 17.65 -0.39 22.78
N LEU A 660 16.85 0.47 22.13
CA LEU A 660 15.39 0.40 22.19
C LEU A 660 14.88 -0.97 21.69
N VAL A 661 15.33 -1.39 20.50
CA VAL A 661 15.00 -2.71 19.92
C VAL A 661 15.33 -3.83 20.91
N ARG A 662 16.55 -3.82 21.45
CA ARG A 662 17.00 -4.81 22.44
C ARG A 662 16.09 -4.81 23.66
N ARG A 663 15.87 -3.66 24.29
CA ARG A 663 15.15 -3.57 25.55
C ARG A 663 13.71 -4.08 25.42
N GLU A 664 13.00 -3.62 24.39
CA GLU A 664 11.58 -3.96 24.19
C GLU A 664 11.41 -5.43 23.74
N LEU A 665 12.21 -5.90 22.77
CA LEU A 665 12.07 -7.28 22.28
C LEU A 665 12.57 -8.33 23.29
N ILE A 666 13.63 -8.05 24.05
CA ILE A 666 14.08 -8.98 25.10
C ILE A 666 13.03 -9.07 26.22
N ALA A 667 12.41 -7.94 26.60
CA ALA A 667 11.30 -7.96 27.55
C ALA A 667 10.11 -8.77 27.01
N ARG A 668 9.73 -8.58 25.75
CA ARG A 668 8.66 -9.37 25.10
C ARG A 668 8.99 -10.86 25.00
N ILE A 669 10.25 -11.23 24.72
CA ILE A 669 10.69 -12.63 24.70
C ILE A 669 10.61 -13.26 26.10
N ALA A 670 10.90 -12.50 27.16
CA ALA A 670 10.81 -13.00 28.53
C ALA A 670 9.39 -13.45 28.92
N HIS A 671 8.36 -12.86 28.32
CA HIS A 671 6.96 -13.29 28.49
C HIS A 671 6.64 -14.64 27.84
N ASP A 672 7.48 -15.13 26.91
CA ASP A 672 7.31 -16.43 26.26
C ASP A 672 8.04 -17.56 27.02
N ALA A 673 8.60 -17.29 28.20
CA ALA A 673 9.19 -18.32 29.04
C ALA A 673 8.11 -19.27 29.56
N GLY A 674 8.42 -20.58 29.62
CA GLY A 674 7.51 -21.57 30.19
C GLY A 674 7.31 -21.36 31.70
N ASP A 675 6.43 -22.17 32.31
CA ASP A 675 6.19 -22.16 33.76
C ASP A 675 7.48 -22.43 34.58
N ASP A 676 8.48 -23.08 33.96
CA ASP A 676 9.81 -23.33 34.50
C ASP A 676 10.80 -22.15 34.37
N GLY A 677 10.36 -21.05 33.74
CA GLY A 677 11.17 -19.86 33.46
C GLY A 677 12.17 -20.03 32.32
N LEU A 678 12.13 -21.15 31.58
CA LEU A 678 13.04 -21.41 30.48
C LEU A 678 12.43 -20.98 29.14
N LEU A 679 13.28 -20.38 28.29
CA LEU A 679 12.92 -20.09 26.91
C LEU A 679 13.08 -21.35 26.06
N SER A 680 12.19 -21.53 25.07
CA SER A 680 12.38 -22.54 24.04
C SER A 680 13.69 -22.33 23.26
N PRO A 681 14.30 -23.37 22.67
CA PRO A 681 15.55 -23.22 21.90
C PRO A 681 15.45 -22.15 20.79
N ALA A 682 14.29 -22.04 20.15
CA ALA A 682 14.05 -21.05 19.12
C ALA A 682 13.99 -19.61 19.69
N ARG A 683 13.38 -19.41 20.85
CA ARG A 683 13.39 -18.11 21.54
C ARG A 683 14.78 -17.73 22.05
N GLN A 684 15.56 -18.71 22.51
CA GLN A 684 16.97 -18.49 22.86
C GLN A 684 17.77 -18.04 21.62
N ARG A 685 17.58 -18.70 20.47
CA ARG A 685 18.21 -18.28 19.20
C ARG A 685 17.88 -16.84 18.83
N THR A 686 16.59 -16.46 18.80
CA THR A 686 16.20 -15.08 18.46
C THR A 686 16.76 -14.08 19.47
N ARG A 687 16.69 -14.40 20.77
CA ARG A 687 17.28 -13.58 21.83
C ARG A 687 18.78 -13.36 21.61
N ASP A 688 19.53 -14.42 21.36
CA ASP A 688 20.98 -14.36 21.20
C ASP A 688 21.36 -13.64 19.90
N TRP A 689 20.58 -13.83 18.83
CA TRP A 689 20.71 -13.06 17.59
C TRP A 689 20.46 -11.57 17.82
N LEU A 690 19.37 -11.21 18.50
CA LEU A 690 19.06 -9.82 18.85
C LEU A 690 20.20 -9.17 19.64
N LEU A 691 20.72 -9.85 20.66
CA LEU A 691 21.83 -9.34 21.46
C LEU A 691 23.05 -9.00 20.60
N ARG A 692 23.42 -9.87 19.66
CA ARG A 692 24.53 -9.65 18.71
C ARG A 692 24.25 -8.52 17.71
N GLN A 693 23.05 -8.46 17.15
CA GLN A 693 22.68 -7.47 16.14
C GLN A 693 22.46 -6.07 16.71
N THR A 694 22.32 -5.94 18.02
CA THR A 694 22.08 -4.67 18.74
C THR A 694 23.28 -4.21 19.57
N GLU A 695 24.45 -4.84 19.45
CA GLU A 695 25.64 -4.33 20.16
C GLU A 695 26.00 -2.93 19.66
N PRO A 696 26.34 -2.01 20.59
CA PRO A 696 26.74 -0.65 20.23
C PRO A 696 27.90 -0.65 19.23
N LEU A 697 27.86 0.31 18.31
CA LEU A 697 28.91 0.54 17.32
C LEU A 697 30.05 1.38 17.86
N LYS A 698 29.92 1.96 19.06
CA LYS A 698 30.95 2.79 19.69
C LYS A 698 32.34 2.18 19.54
N MET A 699 33.22 2.93 18.89
CA MET A 699 34.65 2.65 18.95
C MET A 699 35.10 2.74 20.41
N SER A 700 35.81 1.73 20.90
CA SER A 700 36.50 1.83 22.19
C SER A 700 37.30 3.13 22.21
N ALA A 701 37.01 3.99 23.20
CA ALA A 701 37.63 5.29 23.40
C ALA A 701 39.16 5.22 23.50
#